data_AF-A0AAQ1MEW3-F1
#
_entry.id   AF-A0AAQ1MEW3-F1
#
_cell.length_a   1.000
_cell.length_b   1.000
_cell.length_c   1.000
_cell.angle_alpha   90.00
_cell.angle_beta   90.00
_cell.angle_gamma   90.00
#
_symmetry.space_group_name_H-M   'P 1'
#
loop_
_entity.id
_entity.type
_entity.pdbx_description
1 polymer ?
#
loop_
_entity_poly.entity_id
_entity_poly.type
_entity_poly.pdbx_seq_one_letter_code
_entity_poly.pdbx_strand_id
1 'polypeptide(L)'
;MEATQNGDNLFEDQNIVLVDTQNLLRAAKELKQSKEDFQSLLEQAELGDTSIQYDLGEHYASGDGVEADFEKAVYWFSQAAEVGDLRAIEALARCYFEGRGVEKDEKKGLELLTQAAEQDSCSAQCELGLCYENADGTERDPKAAAEWYRQAADQDYAPAQCNLAVCYFNGIGVEKDDALGMEWLEKSVSQNHPRAQTILGSFFENGAHVEKDEEQAVRLYQLAADQDYAPAQCNLAVCYFNGIGVEKNDALGMEWLERAVAQENPRAQSILGGFYEAGGQVEKDEEQAVRLYQMAAEQEYAPAVCDLGLCYEFGTGVEMDKVHAAQLYRRAADQDYAPAQCNLAVCYLNEIGVEKDEAAAVQWLQKAADQSFPRALNILGDCHFHGIGMEEDQVQAAECYRQAAQQGHPPANYNLGLCLELGLGMEKDAEAAVAEYLKSAEQGYAPGQCNLAFCYLVGVGCEADPQAAIPWLEKAAEQEHPRALGLLGSCYRDGNGVEQDLARAAGYFEKASALDYPPSLCDLGLCYEMGEGVEQDQPRAVELYTKAGELGHAPSQCNLGYCYLRGIGCEADAAKAVPWLQKAAEQDYPRALDLLGDCYLYGDGVEKDPAQGVACYRKAADLGYLTALCDLGLCYENGDGVEMDKAQAVSYYLQAAERGYVPAQCNLGYCYLEGIGCEVDEQKAVEWLEKAAQDGYPRAIALLAGCYRDGRGVAQDAAEAASRYAQAAEMNYAPALCDLGLCYEMGDGVEKDEAKAVEYYTRSGELGNAAAQCNLGYCYLRGIGCETDAAKAIPWLERAAEQGHPRALDLLGDCYLYGDGVEKDEQRGADYYRQAAERNYSVALCDLGLCYENGTGVEMDKTRALQLYLQSGELGNLAAQTNAGFCYLRGIGCEANAAEAVLWLERAADRGYPRALDLLGDCYLNGDGVAVDKGKAVELYRQAADQGYATAVCDLGLCYENGRGVQMDKAKAAEYYRQAADLGSVAAQCNLGYCYLRGIGVARDPAQAIPWLQKAADNGSSRAIDLLGDCYRDGLGVERDPAQAVACYTRSMEMGFSPAVTDLARCYTQGVGVPVDRQKAAELYTRAAEDGDEEAMLWLGLWYRDEASQPDSQQWAQYWLQKAADNGSSRATEELKKGSGGGSLAKKLGGLFRRKGKN
;
A
#
# COMPACT_ATOMS: atom_id res chain seq x y z
N MET A 1 -34.71 32.33 -46.30
CA MET A 1 -35.16 31.20 -47.14
C MET A 1 -34.11 30.99 -48.21
N GLU A 2 -33.59 29.76 -48.27
CA GLU A 2 -32.57 29.28 -49.20
C GLU A 2 -33.00 29.42 -50.67
N ALA A 3 -32.05 29.73 -51.57
CA ALA A 3 -31.54 28.77 -52.55
C ALA A 3 -30.66 29.47 -53.61
N THR A 4 -29.44 28.94 -53.70
CA THR A 4 -28.42 29.11 -54.73
C THR A 4 -28.89 28.77 -56.16
N GLN A 5 -28.39 29.47 -57.20
CA GLN A 5 -27.34 29.00 -58.14
C GLN A 5 -27.38 29.69 -59.53
N ASN A 6 -26.21 30.21 -59.90
CA ASN A 6 -25.53 30.26 -61.21
C ASN A 6 -26.09 31.04 -62.41
N GLY A 7 -25.20 31.88 -62.95
CA GLY A 7 -25.20 32.29 -64.36
C GLY A 7 -24.20 33.44 -64.61
N ASP A 8 -22.98 33.08 -65.02
CA ASP A 8 -21.92 33.96 -65.50
C ASP A 8 -22.40 35.07 -66.46
N ASN A 9 -21.87 36.30 -66.29
CA ASN A 9 -21.62 37.18 -67.43
C ASN A 9 -20.48 38.15 -67.16
N LEU A 10 -19.57 38.16 -68.13
CA LEU A 10 -18.32 38.90 -68.22
C LEU A 10 -18.52 40.31 -68.83
N PHE A 11 -17.66 41.24 -68.38
CA PHE A 11 -17.19 42.50 -68.98
C PHE A 11 -18.08 43.77 -69.04
N GLU A 12 -17.57 44.78 -68.31
CA GLU A 12 -17.31 46.19 -68.68
C GLU A 12 -18.39 47.28 -68.64
N ASP A 13 -17.98 48.36 -67.95
CA ASP A 13 -18.27 49.78 -68.14
C ASP A 13 -19.72 50.30 -68.07
N GLN A 14 -20.02 50.97 -66.96
CA GLN A 14 -20.18 52.43 -66.98
C GLN A 14 -20.18 52.99 -65.54
N ASN A 15 -19.00 53.46 -65.11
CA ASN A 15 -18.91 54.49 -64.07
C ASN A 15 -19.58 55.75 -64.63
N ILE A 16 -20.84 55.98 -64.28
CA ILE A 16 -21.49 57.27 -64.48
C ILE A 16 -20.84 58.25 -63.50
N VAL A 17 -19.76 58.88 -63.95
CA VAL A 17 -19.19 60.04 -63.27
C VAL A 17 -20.17 61.19 -63.51
N LEU A 18 -20.95 61.55 -62.49
CA LEU A 18 -21.64 62.83 -62.45
C LEU A 18 -20.57 63.92 -62.28
N VAL A 19 -19.99 64.33 -63.41
CA VAL A 19 -19.11 65.48 -63.49
C VAL A 19 -19.97 66.72 -63.24
N ASP A 20 -19.94 67.24 -62.02
CA ASP A 20 -20.49 68.57 -61.74
C ASP A 20 -19.62 69.60 -62.47
N THR A 21 -19.99 69.83 -63.72
CA THR A 21 -19.33 70.79 -64.60
C THR A 21 -19.34 72.20 -64.02
N GLN A 22 -20.24 72.54 -63.10
CA GLN A 22 -20.20 73.83 -62.39
C GLN A 22 -19.07 73.88 -61.38
N ASN A 23 -18.82 72.81 -60.61
CA ASN A 23 -17.68 72.75 -59.68
C ASN A 23 -16.33 72.70 -60.42
N LEU A 24 -16.25 72.01 -61.57
CA LEU A 24 -15.04 72.02 -62.41
C LEU A 24 -14.80 73.37 -63.10
N LEU A 25 -15.85 74.05 -63.57
CA LEU A 25 -15.73 75.41 -64.09
C LEU A 25 -15.37 76.41 -62.98
N ARG A 26 -15.86 76.20 -61.76
CA ARG A 26 -15.53 76.99 -60.58
C ARG A 26 -14.07 76.78 -60.17
N ALA A 27 -13.62 75.53 -60.01
CA ALA A 27 -12.24 75.19 -59.71
C ALA A 27 -11.26 75.66 -60.81
N ALA A 28 -11.62 75.52 -62.09
CA ALA A 28 -10.80 76.02 -63.19
C ALA A 28 -10.74 77.57 -63.24
N LYS A 29 -11.80 78.25 -62.81
CA LYS A 29 -11.84 79.72 -62.72
C LYS A 29 -11.09 80.22 -61.49
N GLU A 30 -11.21 79.53 -60.36
CA GLU A 30 -10.45 79.76 -59.13
C GLU A 30 -8.94 79.51 -59.36
N LEU A 31 -8.56 78.46 -60.10
CA LEU A 31 -7.17 78.19 -60.49
C LEU A 31 -6.60 79.25 -61.44
N LYS A 32 -7.41 79.76 -62.38
CA LYS A 32 -6.98 80.82 -63.28
C LYS A 32 -6.82 82.15 -62.52
N GLN A 33 -7.75 82.46 -61.61
CA GLN A 33 -7.68 83.64 -60.75
C GLN A 33 -6.46 83.57 -59.84
N SER A 34 -6.24 82.44 -59.16
CA SER A 34 -5.06 82.18 -58.32
C SER A 34 -3.74 82.37 -59.08
N LYS A 35 -3.66 81.93 -60.36
CA LYS A 35 -2.47 82.17 -61.20
C LYS A 35 -2.26 83.64 -61.59
N GLU A 36 -3.33 84.38 -61.85
CA GLU A 36 -3.27 85.82 -62.14
C GLU A 36 -2.90 86.61 -60.87
N ASP A 37 -3.45 86.23 -59.72
CA ASP A 37 -3.14 86.79 -58.41
C ASP A 37 -1.68 86.50 -58.01
N PHE A 38 -1.18 85.28 -58.25
CA PHE A 38 0.23 84.90 -58.02
C PHE A 38 1.21 85.68 -58.91
N GLN A 39 0.88 85.91 -60.19
CA GLN A 39 1.71 86.76 -61.05
C GLN A 39 1.78 88.20 -60.53
N SER A 40 0.67 88.73 -60.02
CA SER A 40 0.65 90.06 -59.38
C SER A 40 1.51 90.10 -58.11
N LEU A 41 1.50 89.03 -57.29
CA LEU A 41 2.37 88.92 -56.12
C LEU A 41 3.85 88.89 -56.52
N LEU A 42 4.20 88.14 -57.57
CA LEU A 42 5.57 88.07 -58.09
C LEU A 42 6.09 89.45 -58.55
N GLU A 43 5.30 90.20 -59.32
CA GLU A 43 5.66 91.54 -59.78
C GLU A 43 5.85 92.53 -58.61
N GLN A 44 5.04 92.41 -57.56
CA GLN A 44 5.13 93.27 -56.36
C GLN A 44 6.31 92.89 -55.45
N ALA A 45 6.61 91.60 -55.31
CA ALA A 45 7.78 91.11 -54.57
C ALA A 45 9.10 91.58 -55.21
N GLU A 46 9.18 91.58 -56.56
CA GLU A 46 10.34 92.11 -57.31
C GLU A 46 10.54 93.62 -57.12
N LEU A 47 9.49 94.37 -56.77
CA LEU A 47 9.55 95.79 -56.42
C LEU A 47 10.00 96.05 -54.98
N GLY A 48 10.26 95.00 -54.20
CA GLY A 48 10.83 95.09 -52.85
C GLY A 48 9.80 95.20 -51.72
N ASP A 49 8.53 94.84 -51.94
CA ASP A 49 7.54 94.77 -50.86
C ASP A 49 7.79 93.54 -49.97
N THR A 50 8.28 93.79 -48.76
CA THR A 50 8.70 92.76 -47.80
C THR A 50 7.58 91.80 -47.40
N SER A 51 6.33 92.28 -47.26
CA SER A 51 5.23 91.38 -46.89
C SER A 51 4.91 90.42 -48.03
N ILE A 52 4.93 90.93 -49.27
CA ILE A 52 4.67 90.12 -50.45
C ILE A 52 5.81 89.14 -50.73
N GLN A 53 7.05 89.49 -50.42
CA GLN A 53 8.19 88.56 -50.47
C GLN A 53 8.00 87.38 -49.50
N TYR A 54 7.55 87.64 -48.26
CA TYR A 54 7.19 86.56 -47.33
C TYR A 54 6.04 85.70 -47.86
N ASP A 55 4.92 86.32 -48.27
CA ASP A 55 3.74 85.61 -48.77
C ASP A 55 4.10 84.75 -49.99
N LEU A 56 4.95 85.25 -50.88
CA LEU A 56 5.44 84.53 -52.04
C LEU A 56 6.33 83.33 -51.65
N GLY A 57 7.15 83.48 -50.61
CA GLY A 57 7.89 82.38 -50.01
C GLY A 57 6.97 81.27 -49.49
N GLU A 58 5.89 81.64 -48.79
CA GLU A 58 4.87 80.69 -48.31
C GLU A 58 4.13 80.00 -49.46
N HIS A 59 3.78 80.72 -50.53
CA HIS A 59 3.17 80.13 -51.73
C HIS A 59 4.10 79.09 -52.40
N TYR A 60 5.41 79.38 -52.50
CA TYR A 60 6.38 78.41 -53.00
C TYR A 60 6.64 77.24 -52.04
N ALA A 61 6.55 77.45 -50.73
CA ALA A 61 6.72 76.38 -49.74
C ALA A 61 5.51 75.42 -49.70
N SER A 62 4.29 75.97 -49.77
CA SER A 62 3.03 75.23 -49.69
C SER A 62 2.56 74.67 -51.04
N GLY A 63 3.01 75.25 -52.15
CA GLY A 63 2.48 74.96 -53.48
C GLY A 63 1.07 75.53 -53.72
N ASP A 64 0.63 76.51 -52.93
CA ASP A 64 -0.64 77.20 -53.14
C ASP A 64 -0.51 78.19 -54.30
N GLY A 65 -1.25 77.97 -55.39
CA GLY A 65 -1.21 78.81 -56.60
C GLY A 65 0.03 78.63 -57.50
N VAL A 66 1.06 77.91 -57.05
CA VAL A 66 2.31 77.60 -57.80
C VAL A 66 2.82 76.19 -57.48
N GLU A 67 3.67 75.60 -58.33
CA GLU A 67 4.35 74.34 -57.98
C GLU A 67 5.30 74.58 -56.81
N ALA A 68 5.24 73.70 -55.79
CA ALA A 68 6.07 73.80 -54.60
C ALA A 68 7.56 73.76 -54.98
N ASP A 69 8.32 74.74 -54.51
CA ASP A 69 9.73 74.94 -54.84
C ASP A 69 10.44 75.61 -53.65
N PHE A 70 11.03 74.78 -52.79
CA PHE A 70 11.67 75.27 -51.57
C PHE A 70 12.93 76.11 -51.83
N GLU A 71 13.63 75.93 -52.96
CA GLU A 71 14.77 76.80 -53.29
C GLU A 71 14.29 78.23 -53.55
N LYS A 72 13.16 78.38 -54.26
CA LYS A 72 12.52 79.69 -54.45
C LYS A 72 11.89 80.22 -53.16
N ALA A 73 11.30 79.36 -52.33
CA ALA A 73 10.76 79.77 -51.03
C ALA A 73 11.86 80.38 -50.16
N VAL A 74 12.99 79.68 -50.01
CA VAL A 74 14.18 80.15 -49.29
C VAL A 74 14.69 81.47 -49.88
N TYR A 75 14.75 81.60 -51.21
CA TYR A 75 15.18 82.84 -51.85
C TYR A 75 14.32 84.03 -51.39
N TRP A 76 12.99 83.90 -51.46
CA TRP A 76 12.08 84.97 -51.07
C TRP A 76 12.05 85.23 -49.57
N PHE A 77 12.10 84.18 -48.74
CA PHE A 77 12.30 84.32 -47.30
C PHE A 77 13.61 85.04 -46.97
N SER A 78 14.69 84.74 -47.69
CA SER A 78 15.99 85.40 -47.48
C SER A 78 15.92 86.89 -47.82
N GLN A 79 15.24 87.27 -48.91
CA GLN A 79 15.06 88.69 -49.27
C GLN A 79 14.24 89.45 -48.22
N ALA A 80 13.17 88.85 -47.70
CA ALA A 80 12.36 89.47 -46.65
C ALA A 80 13.08 89.47 -45.28
N ALA A 81 13.87 88.45 -44.97
CA ALA A 81 14.67 88.36 -43.75
C ALA A 81 15.82 89.37 -43.72
N GLU A 82 16.46 89.67 -44.86
CA GLU A 82 17.53 90.67 -44.98
C GLU A 82 17.10 92.08 -44.55
N VAL A 83 15.80 92.40 -44.72
CA VAL A 83 15.21 93.69 -44.33
C VAL A 83 14.50 93.63 -42.97
N GLY A 84 14.55 92.49 -42.28
CA GLY A 84 14.11 92.33 -40.89
C GLY A 84 12.67 91.84 -40.69
N ASP A 85 12.02 91.21 -41.68
CA ASP A 85 10.71 90.58 -41.45
C ASP A 85 10.86 89.32 -40.59
N LEU A 86 10.30 89.37 -39.38
CA LEU A 86 10.41 88.29 -38.39
C LEU A 86 9.79 86.98 -38.88
N ARG A 87 8.69 87.04 -39.64
CA ARG A 87 8.02 85.84 -40.19
C ARG A 87 8.92 85.16 -41.21
N ALA A 88 9.61 85.95 -42.03
CA ALA A 88 10.56 85.44 -43.01
C ALA A 88 11.84 84.88 -42.36
N ILE A 89 12.33 85.50 -41.28
CA ILE A 89 13.45 84.96 -40.48
C ILE A 89 13.08 83.60 -39.87
N GLU A 90 11.88 83.47 -39.29
CA GLU A 90 11.37 82.21 -38.74
C GLU A 90 11.17 81.14 -39.83
N ALA A 91 10.55 81.49 -40.95
CA ALA A 91 10.37 80.57 -42.07
C ALA A 91 11.72 80.09 -42.65
N LEU A 92 12.69 81.00 -42.79
CA LEU A 92 14.04 80.67 -43.22
C LEU A 92 14.76 79.78 -42.20
N ALA A 93 14.57 80.02 -40.90
CA ALA A 93 15.14 79.17 -39.86
C ALA A 93 14.63 77.73 -39.96
N ARG A 94 13.31 77.54 -40.16
CA ARG A 94 12.72 76.20 -40.40
C ARG A 94 13.32 75.52 -41.64
N CYS A 95 13.52 76.26 -42.73
CA CYS A 95 14.19 75.72 -43.92
C CYS A 95 15.60 75.18 -43.61
N TYR A 96 16.37 75.87 -42.77
CA TYR A 96 17.70 75.43 -42.34
C TYR A 96 17.66 74.24 -41.37
N PHE A 97 16.71 74.20 -40.43
CA PHE A 97 16.52 73.04 -39.55
C PHE A 97 16.15 71.78 -40.33
N GLU A 98 15.30 71.91 -41.34
CA GLU A 98 14.80 70.76 -42.10
C GLU A 98 15.63 70.42 -43.35
N GLY A 99 16.53 71.33 -43.76
CA GLY A 99 17.28 71.19 -45.02
C GLY A 99 16.39 71.27 -46.27
N ARG A 100 15.28 72.02 -46.20
CA ARG A 100 14.36 72.19 -47.34
C ARG A 100 14.75 73.41 -48.16
N GLY A 101 15.18 73.20 -49.40
CA GLY A 101 15.63 74.27 -50.31
C GLY A 101 17.01 74.85 -49.97
N VAL A 102 17.64 74.38 -48.88
CA VAL A 102 18.99 74.70 -48.42
C VAL A 102 19.63 73.45 -47.81
N GLU A 103 20.96 73.41 -47.70
CA GLU A 103 21.64 72.37 -46.92
C GLU A 103 21.23 72.50 -45.44
N LYS A 104 20.94 71.37 -44.80
CA LYS A 104 20.55 71.32 -43.38
C LYS A 104 21.66 71.91 -42.52
N ASP A 105 21.36 72.98 -41.79
CA ASP A 105 22.27 73.68 -40.88
C ASP A 105 21.51 74.13 -39.63
N GLU A 106 21.42 73.24 -38.64
CA GLU A 106 20.71 73.48 -37.38
C GLU A 106 21.29 74.65 -36.59
N LYS A 107 22.61 74.89 -36.71
CA LYS A 107 23.24 76.05 -36.04
C LYS A 107 22.77 77.34 -36.69
N LYS A 108 22.69 77.36 -38.02
CA LYS A 108 22.21 78.54 -38.74
C LYS A 108 20.71 78.79 -38.49
N GLY A 109 19.92 77.73 -38.44
CA GLY A 109 18.51 77.80 -38.02
C GLY A 109 18.37 78.40 -36.62
N LEU A 110 19.15 77.91 -35.65
CA LEU A 110 19.15 78.41 -34.28
C LEU A 110 19.57 79.88 -34.18
N GLU A 111 20.60 80.30 -34.94
CA GLU A 111 21.03 81.71 -35.01
C GLU A 111 19.89 82.63 -35.48
N LEU A 112 19.16 82.23 -36.53
CA LEU A 112 18.04 82.98 -37.09
C LEU A 112 16.85 83.03 -36.11
N LEU A 113 16.51 81.91 -35.45
CA LEU A 113 15.48 81.90 -34.41
C LEU A 113 15.87 82.78 -33.22
N THR A 114 17.12 82.72 -32.78
CA THR A 114 17.62 83.59 -31.69
C THR A 114 17.46 85.06 -32.06
N GLN A 115 17.81 85.43 -33.30
CA GLN A 115 17.64 86.80 -33.80
C GLN A 115 16.17 87.25 -33.80
N ALA A 116 15.24 86.37 -34.18
CA ALA A 116 13.81 86.69 -34.16
C ALA A 116 13.24 86.74 -32.73
N ALA A 117 13.67 85.84 -31.85
CA ALA A 117 13.26 85.77 -30.46
C ALA A 117 13.72 86.99 -29.64
N GLU A 118 14.95 87.47 -29.87
CA GLU A 118 15.50 88.70 -29.28
C GLU A 118 14.78 89.98 -29.73
N GLN A 119 14.02 89.90 -30.83
CA GLN A 119 13.16 90.98 -31.33
C GLN A 119 11.70 90.82 -30.89
N ASP A 120 11.49 90.13 -29.77
CA ASP A 120 10.19 89.89 -29.12
C ASP A 120 9.18 89.08 -29.98
N SER A 121 9.61 88.30 -30.97
CA SER A 121 8.69 87.36 -31.65
C SER A 121 8.31 86.21 -30.71
N CYS A 122 7.06 86.19 -30.24
CA CYS A 122 6.55 85.12 -29.37
C CYS A 122 6.58 83.72 -30.02
N SER A 123 6.41 83.63 -31.34
CA SER A 123 6.53 82.40 -32.12
C SER A 123 7.98 81.89 -32.11
N ALA A 124 8.95 82.76 -32.45
CA ALA A 124 10.36 82.42 -32.40
C ALA A 124 10.86 82.10 -30.98
N GLN A 125 10.38 82.80 -29.95
CA GLN A 125 10.68 82.49 -28.54
C GLN A 125 10.18 81.10 -28.16
N CYS A 126 8.97 80.71 -28.60
CA CYS A 126 8.46 79.36 -28.37
C CYS A 126 9.26 78.30 -29.14
N GLU A 127 9.59 78.53 -30.40
CA GLU A 127 10.41 77.60 -31.21
C GLU A 127 11.83 77.47 -30.66
N LEU A 128 12.44 78.56 -30.20
CA LEU A 128 13.75 78.54 -29.54
C LEU A 128 13.71 77.75 -28.23
N GLY A 129 12.61 77.84 -27.48
CA GLY A 129 12.36 77.00 -26.31
C GLY A 129 12.36 75.51 -26.65
N LEU A 130 11.71 75.13 -27.76
CA LEU A 130 11.72 73.75 -28.27
C LEU A 130 13.12 73.29 -28.67
N CYS A 131 13.92 74.15 -29.32
CA CYS A 131 15.31 73.81 -29.67
C CYS A 131 16.16 73.50 -28.42
N TYR A 132 16.02 74.28 -27.34
CA TYR A 132 16.72 74.01 -26.07
C TYR A 132 16.20 72.77 -25.34
N GLU A 133 14.92 72.44 -25.51
CA GLU A 133 14.32 71.23 -24.93
C GLU A 133 14.80 69.96 -25.64
N ASN A 134 14.87 69.99 -26.97
CA ASN A 134 15.19 68.86 -27.85
C ASN A 134 16.67 68.74 -28.24
N ALA A 135 17.48 69.76 -27.92
CA ALA A 135 18.87 69.88 -28.35
C ALA A 135 19.06 70.06 -29.88
N ASP A 136 18.12 70.75 -30.54
CA ASP A 136 18.21 71.05 -31.97
C ASP A 136 19.17 72.23 -32.20
N GLY A 137 20.36 71.94 -32.75
CA GLY A 137 21.41 72.95 -32.97
C GLY A 137 22.09 73.47 -31.68
N THR A 138 21.70 73.01 -30.49
CA THR A 138 22.22 73.41 -29.16
C THR A 138 22.35 72.21 -28.21
N GLU A 139 23.04 72.37 -27.07
CA GLU A 139 22.94 71.41 -25.97
C GLU A 139 21.57 71.56 -25.26
N ARG A 140 21.05 70.44 -24.73
CA ARG A 140 19.79 70.43 -23.96
C ARG A 140 19.89 71.33 -22.74
N ASP A 141 19.06 72.36 -22.66
CA ASP A 141 18.97 73.27 -21.52
C ASP A 141 17.49 73.49 -21.14
N PRO A 142 16.95 72.65 -20.23
CA PRO A 142 15.57 72.77 -19.78
C PRO A 142 15.24 74.13 -19.16
N LYS A 143 16.22 74.78 -18.51
CA LYS A 143 16.00 76.08 -17.87
C LYS A 143 15.85 77.16 -18.93
N ALA A 144 16.75 77.19 -19.91
CA ALA A 144 16.64 78.11 -21.04
C ALA A 144 15.33 77.90 -21.80
N ALA A 145 14.92 76.65 -22.04
CA ALA A 145 13.65 76.33 -22.67
C ALA A 145 12.45 76.93 -21.92
N ALA A 146 12.36 76.70 -20.60
CA ALA A 146 11.28 77.23 -19.78
C ALA A 146 11.29 78.76 -19.66
N GLU A 147 12.46 79.40 -19.68
CA GLU A 147 12.59 80.86 -19.70
C GLU A 147 12.05 81.45 -21.01
N TRP A 148 12.38 80.86 -22.16
CA TRP A 148 11.87 81.29 -23.46
C TRP A 148 10.36 81.03 -23.60
N TYR A 149 9.86 79.87 -23.15
CA TYR A 149 8.42 79.63 -23.07
C TYR A 149 7.72 80.65 -22.19
N ARG A 150 8.31 81.04 -21.05
CA ARG A 150 7.74 82.07 -20.19
C ARG A 150 7.64 83.42 -20.88
N GLN A 151 8.70 83.86 -21.58
CA GLN A 151 8.68 85.12 -22.32
C GLN A 151 7.57 85.14 -23.38
N ALA A 152 7.41 84.05 -24.15
CA ALA A 152 6.33 83.95 -25.12
C ALA A 152 4.93 83.83 -24.47
N ALA A 153 4.82 83.08 -23.36
CA ALA A 153 3.57 82.90 -22.64
C ALA A 153 3.06 84.21 -21.99
N ASP A 154 3.97 85.04 -21.50
CA ASP A 154 3.69 86.38 -20.96
C ASP A 154 3.17 87.35 -22.04
N GLN A 155 3.46 87.08 -23.32
CA GLN A 155 2.87 87.76 -24.48
C GLN A 155 1.51 87.18 -24.92
N ASP A 156 0.90 86.36 -24.07
CA ASP A 156 -0.37 85.66 -24.30
C ASP A 156 -0.33 84.63 -25.45
N TYR A 157 0.83 84.07 -25.78
CA TYR A 157 0.97 83.09 -26.87
C TYR A 157 0.61 81.66 -26.43
N ALA A 158 -0.52 81.15 -26.92
CA ALA A 158 -1.10 79.88 -26.45
C ALA A 158 -0.17 78.64 -26.53
N PRO A 159 0.63 78.41 -27.59
CA PRO A 159 1.57 77.28 -27.63
C PRO A 159 2.63 77.34 -26.52
N ALA A 160 3.17 78.53 -26.24
CA ALA A 160 4.15 78.72 -25.18
C ALA A 160 3.52 78.58 -23.78
N GLN A 161 2.27 79.04 -23.59
CA GLN A 161 1.51 78.79 -22.36
C GLN A 161 1.33 77.29 -22.11
N CYS A 162 1.02 76.51 -23.16
CA CYS A 162 0.90 75.06 -23.08
C CYS A 162 2.25 74.40 -22.73
N ASN A 163 3.34 74.76 -23.40
CA ASN A 163 4.67 74.21 -23.13
C ASN A 163 5.14 74.55 -21.71
N LEU A 164 4.96 75.80 -21.28
CA LEU A 164 5.30 76.24 -19.93
C LEU A 164 4.46 75.51 -18.87
N ALA A 165 3.18 75.25 -19.13
CA ALA A 165 2.35 74.44 -18.26
C ALA A 165 2.94 73.03 -18.07
N VAL A 166 3.35 72.37 -19.17
CA VAL A 166 4.02 71.07 -19.14
C VAL A 166 5.34 71.14 -18.36
N CYS A 167 6.11 72.23 -18.49
CA CYS A 167 7.31 72.44 -17.68
C CYS A 167 7.00 72.46 -16.18
N TYR A 168 5.93 73.14 -15.74
CA TYR A 168 5.54 73.19 -14.33
C TYR A 168 5.01 71.87 -13.79
N PHE A 169 4.22 71.10 -14.56
CA PHE A 169 3.74 69.78 -14.11
C PHE A 169 4.89 68.77 -13.91
N ASN A 170 5.92 68.86 -14.73
CA ASN A 170 7.03 67.90 -14.75
C ASN A 170 8.32 68.42 -14.09
N GLY A 171 8.37 69.68 -13.67
CA GLY A 171 9.58 70.30 -13.13
C GLY A 171 10.71 70.45 -14.16
N ILE A 172 10.38 70.61 -15.44
CA ILE A 172 11.37 70.74 -16.53
C ILE A 172 11.84 72.19 -16.58
N GLY A 173 13.07 72.44 -16.10
CA GLY A 173 13.66 73.79 -16.09
C GLY A 173 13.11 74.75 -15.03
N VAL A 174 12.01 74.38 -14.38
CA VAL A 174 11.35 75.11 -13.28
C VAL A 174 11.09 74.18 -12.11
N GLU A 175 10.83 74.73 -10.92
CA GLU A 175 10.33 73.93 -9.80
C GLU A 175 8.92 73.42 -10.13
N LYS A 176 8.64 72.16 -9.80
CA LYS A 176 7.33 71.55 -10.06
C LYS A 176 6.25 72.32 -9.30
N ASP A 177 5.23 72.79 -10.01
CA ASP A 177 4.11 73.56 -9.46
C ASP A 177 2.83 73.28 -10.26
N ASP A 178 2.04 72.30 -9.81
CA ASP A 178 0.83 71.88 -10.49
C ASP A 178 -0.22 73.00 -10.58
N ALA A 179 -0.27 73.90 -9.59
CA ALA A 179 -1.25 74.99 -9.57
C ALA A 179 -0.92 76.04 -10.65
N LEU A 180 0.35 76.41 -10.77
CA LEU A 180 0.81 77.33 -11.80
C LEU A 180 0.77 76.69 -13.19
N GLY A 181 1.06 75.38 -13.28
CA GLY A 181 0.86 74.58 -14.49
C GLY A 181 -0.59 74.65 -14.98
N MET A 182 -1.55 74.44 -14.08
CA MET A 182 -2.99 74.53 -14.42
C MET A 182 -3.40 75.93 -14.86
N GLU A 183 -2.89 76.98 -14.21
CA GLU A 183 -3.20 78.36 -14.61
C GLU A 183 -2.78 78.66 -16.07
N TRP A 184 -1.57 78.25 -16.45
CA TRP A 184 -1.08 78.42 -17.82
C TRP A 184 -1.80 77.53 -18.83
N LEU A 185 -2.12 76.29 -18.43
CA LEU A 185 -2.86 75.36 -19.27
C LEU A 185 -4.28 75.89 -19.58
N GLU A 186 -4.99 76.38 -18.57
CA GLU A 186 -6.34 76.97 -18.72
C GLU A 186 -6.33 78.20 -19.62
N LYS A 187 -5.30 79.07 -19.51
CA LYS A 187 -5.12 80.21 -20.43
C LYS A 187 -4.98 79.72 -21.88
N SER A 188 -4.14 78.71 -22.13
CA SER A 188 -3.97 78.14 -23.47
C SER A 188 -5.25 77.49 -24.01
N VAL A 189 -6.00 76.76 -23.16
CA VAL A 189 -7.30 76.17 -23.50
C VAL A 189 -8.33 77.26 -23.85
N SER A 190 -8.35 78.37 -23.13
CA SER A 190 -9.27 79.49 -23.39
C SER A 190 -9.04 80.15 -24.76
N GLN A 191 -7.85 80.00 -25.32
CA GLN A 191 -7.47 80.42 -26.67
C GLN A 191 -7.72 79.34 -27.73
N ASN A 192 -8.43 78.27 -27.38
CA ASN A 192 -8.77 77.15 -28.25
C ASN A 192 -7.56 76.34 -28.76
N HIS A 193 -6.42 76.34 -28.04
CA HIS A 193 -5.22 75.60 -28.48
C HIS A 193 -5.40 74.07 -28.33
N PRO A 194 -5.30 73.27 -29.42
CA PRO A 194 -5.71 71.86 -29.41
C PRO A 194 -4.83 70.96 -28.53
N ARG A 195 -3.52 71.22 -28.43
CA ARG A 195 -2.64 70.46 -27.52
C ARG A 195 -3.01 70.68 -26.06
N ALA A 196 -3.30 71.93 -25.67
CA ALA A 196 -3.72 72.25 -24.31
C ALA A 196 -5.07 71.63 -23.95
N GLN A 197 -6.03 71.65 -24.90
CA GLN A 197 -7.31 70.95 -24.75
C GLN A 197 -7.12 69.45 -24.55
N THR A 198 -6.23 68.84 -25.32
CA THR A 198 -5.93 67.39 -25.20
C THR A 198 -5.30 67.06 -23.86
N ILE A 199 -4.35 67.87 -23.36
CA ILE A 199 -3.72 67.65 -22.04
C ILE A 199 -4.76 67.83 -20.93
N LEU A 200 -5.58 68.88 -20.98
CA LEU A 200 -6.63 69.07 -19.98
C LEU A 200 -7.69 67.95 -20.06
N GLY A 201 -7.98 67.45 -21.26
CA GLY A 201 -8.84 66.30 -21.48
C GLY A 201 -8.32 65.05 -20.78
N SER A 202 -7.02 64.76 -20.88
CA SER A 202 -6.42 63.60 -20.21
C SER A 202 -6.38 63.74 -18.69
N PHE A 203 -6.29 64.96 -18.18
CA PHE A 203 -6.45 65.24 -16.75
C PHE A 203 -7.85 64.92 -16.24
N PHE A 204 -8.89 65.31 -16.97
CA PHE A 204 -10.27 64.95 -16.64
C PHE A 204 -10.56 63.45 -16.81
N GLU A 205 -9.98 62.80 -17.82
CA GLU A 205 -10.13 61.35 -18.04
C GLU A 205 -9.56 60.54 -16.87
N ASN A 206 -8.36 60.92 -16.38
CA ASN A 206 -7.64 60.16 -15.37
C ASN A 206 -7.85 60.68 -13.93
N GLY A 207 -8.49 61.83 -13.75
CA GLY A 207 -8.58 62.52 -12.46
C GLY A 207 -7.22 63.05 -11.96
N ALA A 208 -6.32 63.40 -12.89
CA ALA A 208 -5.00 63.95 -12.56
C ALA A 208 -5.10 65.47 -12.45
N HIS A 209 -4.69 66.05 -11.31
CA HIS A 209 -4.77 67.49 -10.98
C HIS A 209 -6.19 68.10 -10.92
N VAL A 210 -7.20 67.44 -11.52
CA VAL A 210 -8.62 67.80 -11.51
C VAL A 210 -9.48 66.60 -11.07
N GLU A 211 -10.72 66.83 -10.66
CA GLU A 211 -11.67 65.73 -10.39
C GLU A 211 -12.00 65.00 -11.69
N LYS A 212 -12.06 63.66 -11.64
CA LYS A 212 -12.34 62.82 -12.81
C LYS A 212 -13.72 63.17 -13.40
N ASP A 213 -13.75 63.56 -14.68
CA ASP A 213 -14.96 63.90 -15.43
C ASP A 213 -14.79 63.44 -16.89
N GLU A 214 -15.22 62.21 -17.17
CA GLU A 214 -15.05 61.59 -18.49
C GLU A 214 -15.82 62.32 -19.59
N GLU A 215 -16.98 62.92 -19.28
CA GLU A 215 -17.73 63.70 -20.28
C GLU A 215 -16.97 64.98 -20.66
N GLN A 216 -16.36 65.65 -19.68
CA GLN A 216 -15.54 66.84 -19.93
C GLN A 216 -14.28 66.49 -20.72
N ALA A 217 -13.67 65.33 -20.44
CA ALA A 217 -12.54 64.82 -21.22
C ALA A 217 -12.91 64.65 -22.69
N VAL A 218 -14.02 63.95 -22.99
CA VAL A 218 -14.48 63.76 -24.38
C VAL A 218 -14.84 65.09 -25.04
N ARG A 219 -15.47 66.03 -24.33
CA ARG A 219 -15.74 67.38 -24.89
C ARG A 219 -14.46 68.09 -25.34
N LEU A 220 -13.40 68.03 -24.54
CA LEU A 220 -12.11 68.66 -24.87
C LEU A 220 -11.38 67.92 -26.00
N TYR A 221 -11.41 66.59 -26.00
CA TYR A 221 -10.87 65.80 -27.10
C TYR A 221 -11.60 66.06 -28.41
N GLN A 222 -12.94 66.15 -28.39
CA GLN A 222 -13.72 66.48 -29.58
C GLN A 222 -13.35 67.87 -30.13
N LEU A 223 -13.22 68.87 -29.25
CA LEU A 223 -12.88 70.24 -29.63
C LEU A 223 -11.49 70.34 -30.29
N ALA A 224 -10.52 69.54 -29.82
CA ALA A 224 -9.19 69.45 -30.43
C ALA A 224 -9.19 68.58 -31.70
N ALA A 225 -9.95 67.48 -31.72
CA ALA A 225 -10.06 66.58 -32.87
C ALA A 225 -10.74 67.25 -34.08
N ASP A 226 -11.73 68.12 -33.82
CA ASP A 226 -12.41 68.94 -34.84
C ASP A 226 -11.47 70.01 -35.47
N GLN A 227 -10.36 70.33 -34.79
CA GLN A 227 -9.26 71.15 -35.33
C GLN A 227 -8.20 70.31 -36.06
N ASP A 228 -8.54 69.06 -36.38
CA ASP A 228 -7.69 68.08 -37.04
C ASP A 228 -6.43 67.67 -36.24
N TYR A 229 -6.46 67.76 -34.91
CA TYR A 229 -5.31 67.42 -34.07
C TYR A 229 -5.23 65.90 -33.78
N ALA A 230 -4.28 65.21 -34.43
CA ALA A 230 -4.17 63.74 -34.38
C ALA A 230 -4.12 63.11 -32.97
N PRO A 231 -3.40 63.66 -31.96
CA PRO A 231 -3.42 63.09 -30.60
C PRO A 231 -4.82 63.13 -29.95
N ALA A 232 -5.61 64.16 -30.21
CA ALA A 232 -6.99 64.24 -29.73
C ALA A 232 -7.91 63.25 -30.45
N GLN A 233 -7.74 63.09 -31.77
CA GLN A 233 -8.47 62.10 -32.56
C GLN A 233 -8.21 60.68 -32.04
N CYS A 234 -6.94 60.36 -31.72
CA CYS A 234 -6.55 59.10 -31.11
C CYS A 234 -7.17 58.88 -29.73
N ASN A 235 -7.10 59.87 -28.82
CA ASN A 235 -7.71 59.78 -27.49
C ASN A 235 -9.24 59.65 -27.57
N LEU A 236 -9.88 60.40 -28.47
CA LEU A 236 -11.31 60.32 -28.72
C LEU A 236 -11.72 58.94 -29.27
N ALA A 237 -10.90 58.36 -30.16
CA ALA A 237 -11.11 56.99 -30.64
C ALA A 237 -11.11 55.98 -29.48
N VAL A 238 -10.12 56.09 -28.58
CA VAL A 238 -10.04 55.25 -27.36
C VAL A 238 -11.27 55.42 -26.47
N CYS A 239 -11.79 56.66 -26.33
CA CYS A 239 -13.02 56.91 -25.59
C CYS A 239 -14.22 56.17 -26.19
N TYR A 240 -14.36 56.18 -27.53
CA TYR A 240 -15.43 55.45 -28.22
C TYR A 240 -15.31 53.93 -28.13
N PHE A 241 -14.10 53.36 -28.21
CA PHE A 241 -13.90 51.91 -28.07
C PHE A 241 -14.26 51.39 -26.68
N ASN A 242 -14.01 52.19 -25.65
CA ASN A 242 -14.18 51.80 -24.25
C ASN A 242 -15.47 52.35 -23.60
N GLY A 243 -16.16 53.28 -24.26
CA GLY A 243 -17.34 53.95 -23.70
C GLY A 243 -17.00 54.91 -22.55
N ILE A 244 -15.83 55.56 -22.60
CA ILE A 244 -15.37 56.52 -21.58
C ILE A 244 -16.02 57.86 -21.87
N GLY A 245 -16.92 58.34 -21.00
CA GLY A 245 -17.61 59.62 -21.17
C GLY A 245 -18.59 59.70 -22.37
N VAL A 246 -18.71 58.65 -23.17
CA VAL A 246 -19.62 58.50 -24.32
C VAL A 246 -20.13 57.07 -24.44
N GLU A 247 -21.21 56.86 -25.18
CA GLU A 247 -21.66 55.50 -25.52
C GLU A 247 -20.63 54.79 -26.40
N LYS A 248 -20.33 53.53 -26.08
CA LYS A 248 -19.37 52.71 -26.84
C LYS A 248 -19.79 52.63 -28.32
N ASN A 249 -18.89 52.98 -29.22
CA ASN A 249 -19.12 52.98 -30.67
C ASN A 249 -17.84 52.67 -31.45
N ASP A 250 -17.60 51.39 -31.72
CA ASP A 250 -16.39 50.92 -32.41
C ASP A 250 -16.22 51.52 -33.82
N ALA A 251 -17.32 51.75 -34.54
CA ALA A 251 -17.27 52.31 -35.89
C ALA A 251 -16.77 53.76 -35.90
N LEU A 252 -17.29 54.58 -34.99
CA LEU A 252 -16.85 55.97 -34.85
C LEU A 252 -15.44 56.05 -34.23
N GLY A 253 -15.11 55.13 -33.32
CA GLY A 253 -13.75 54.97 -32.82
C GLY A 253 -12.76 54.71 -33.95
N MET A 254 -13.07 53.78 -34.86
CA MET A 254 -12.23 53.50 -36.02
C MET A 254 -12.10 54.68 -36.97
N GLU A 255 -13.17 55.42 -37.25
CA GLU A 255 -13.09 56.60 -38.13
C GLU A 255 -12.10 57.64 -37.58
N TRP A 256 -12.14 57.93 -36.28
CA TRP A 256 -11.19 58.86 -35.66
C TRP A 256 -9.77 58.29 -35.60
N LEU A 257 -9.63 56.99 -35.36
CA LEU A 257 -8.33 56.33 -35.32
C LEU A 257 -7.65 56.35 -36.70
N GLU A 258 -8.37 56.04 -37.77
CA GLU A 258 -7.86 56.08 -39.16
C GLU A 258 -7.43 57.49 -39.56
N ARG A 259 -8.18 58.53 -39.15
CA ARG A 259 -7.77 59.93 -39.35
C ARG A 259 -6.45 60.25 -38.64
N ALA A 260 -6.28 59.81 -37.40
CA ALA A 260 -5.04 60.01 -36.66
C ALA A 260 -3.86 59.23 -37.28
N VAL A 261 -4.10 58.01 -37.80
CA VAL A 261 -3.10 57.21 -38.52
C VAL A 261 -2.69 57.87 -39.84
N ALA A 262 -3.64 58.47 -40.57
CA ALA A 262 -3.34 59.23 -41.79
C ALA A 262 -2.45 60.46 -41.55
N GLN A 263 -2.41 60.96 -40.31
CA GLN A 263 -1.49 62.01 -39.84
C GLN A 263 -0.23 61.44 -39.15
N GLU A 264 0.07 60.16 -39.37
CA GLU A 264 1.25 59.46 -38.86
C GLU A 264 1.37 59.43 -37.32
N ASN A 265 0.26 59.56 -36.58
CA ASN A 265 0.30 59.52 -35.12
C ASN A 265 0.75 58.12 -34.62
N PRO A 266 1.86 58.02 -33.87
CA PRO A 266 2.45 56.71 -33.53
C PRO A 266 1.60 55.90 -32.55
N ARG A 267 0.89 56.56 -31.63
CA ARG A 267 -0.06 55.90 -30.73
C ARG A 267 -1.24 55.32 -31.51
N ALA A 268 -1.79 56.07 -32.46
CA ALA A 268 -2.89 55.61 -33.30
C ALA A 268 -2.46 54.43 -34.19
N GLN A 269 -1.25 54.48 -34.76
CA GLN A 269 -0.66 53.39 -35.54
C GLN A 269 -0.51 52.12 -34.70
N SER A 270 0.02 52.22 -33.48
CA SER A 270 0.13 51.08 -32.54
C SER A 270 -1.24 50.50 -32.19
N ILE A 271 -2.24 51.33 -31.86
CA ILE A 271 -3.59 50.85 -31.54
C ILE A 271 -4.24 50.15 -32.75
N LEU A 272 -4.12 50.71 -33.95
CA LEU A 272 -4.65 50.10 -35.17
C LEU A 272 -3.90 48.80 -35.50
N GLY A 273 -2.59 48.75 -35.26
CA GLY A 273 -1.77 47.54 -35.36
C GLY A 273 -2.32 46.43 -34.47
N GLY A 274 -2.66 46.74 -33.22
CA GLY A 274 -3.29 45.79 -32.29
C GLY A 274 -4.63 45.26 -32.78
N PHE A 275 -5.46 46.08 -33.42
CA PHE A 275 -6.71 45.62 -34.04
C PHE A 275 -6.45 44.66 -35.21
N TYR A 276 -5.45 44.92 -36.06
CA TYR A 276 -5.07 44.02 -37.14
C TYR A 276 -4.44 42.71 -36.64
N GLU A 277 -3.71 42.75 -35.53
CA GLU A 277 -3.11 41.57 -34.90
C GLU A 277 -4.18 40.64 -34.28
N ALA A 278 -5.10 41.22 -33.50
CA ALA A 278 -6.15 40.46 -32.80
C ALA A 278 -7.32 40.07 -33.71
N GLY A 279 -7.64 40.89 -34.71
CA GLY A 279 -8.86 40.82 -35.50
C GLY A 279 -10.12 41.25 -34.74
N GLY A 280 -11.26 41.24 -35.43
CA GLY A 280 -12.60 41.53 -34.87
C GLY A 280 -13.21 42.78 -35.48
N GLN A 281 -12.67 43.95 -35.12
CA GLN A 281 -13.07 45.27 -35.61
C GLN A 281 -12.55 45.51 -37.03
N VAL A 282 -11.42 44.88 -37.35
CA VAL A 282 -10.87 44.72 -38.70
C VAL A 282 -10.64 43.23 -38.98
N GLU A 283 -10.53 42.87 -40.26
CA GLU A 283 -10.05 41.53 -40.64
C GLU A 283 -8.60 41.37 -40.15
N LYS A 284 -8.30 40.22 -39.53
CA LYS A 284 -6.98 39.94 -38.99
C LYS A 284 -5.94 39.96 -40.12
N ASP A 285 -4.91 40.80 -39.97
CA ASP A 285 -3.81 40.97 -40.93
C ASP A 285 -2.52 41.28 -40.16
N GLU A 286 -1.76 40.22 -39.84
CA GLU A 286 -0.55 40.34 -39.03
C GLU A 286 0.57 41.11 -39.76
N GLU A 287 0.63 41.06 -41.09
CA GLU A 287 1.62 41.84 -41.84
C GLU A 287 1.30 43.34 -41.77
N GLN A 288 0.02 43.70 -41.85
CA GLN A 288 -0.40 45.08 -41.68
C GLN A 288 -0.17 45.59 -40.26
N ALA A 289 -0.39 44.74 -39.25
CA ALA A 289 -0.07 45.06 -37.86
C ALA A 289 1.41 45.40 -37.69
N VAL A 290 2.30 44.54 -38.19
CA VAL A 290 3.75 44.76 -38.17
C VAL A 290 4.13 46.05 -38.89
N ARG A 291 3.56 46.34 -40.07
CA ARG A 291 3.83 47.59 -40.80
C ARG A 291 3.49 48.81 -39.95
N LEU A 292 2.35 48.82 -39.27
CA LEU A 292 1.95 49.92 -38.39
C LEU A 292 2.84 50.03 -37.16
N TYR A 293 3.21 48.91 -36.53
CA TYR A 293 4.17 48.91 -35.43
C TYR A 293 5.55 49.42 -35.85
N GLN A 294 6.03 49.05 -37.05
CA GLN A 294 7.29 49.55 -37.61
C GLN A 294 7.25 51.07 -37.82
N MET A 295 6.19 51.59 -38.43
CA MET A 295 6.02 53.04 -38.64
C MET A 295 6.02 53.82 -37.32
N ALA A 296 5.36 53.30 -36.28
CA ALA A 296 5.36 53.93 -34.96
C ALA A 296 6.71 53.74 -34.22
N ALA A 297 7.37 52.60 -34.40
CA ALA A 297 8.67 52.29 -33.80
C ALA A 297 9.82 53.11 -34.38
N GLU A 298 9.73 53.52 -35.65
CA GLU A 298 10.65 54.46 -36.31
C GLU A 298 10.58 55.87 -35.69
N GLN A 299 9.42 56.23 -35.12
CA GLN A 299 9.22 57.46 -34.35
C GLN A 299 9.58 57.29 -32.86
N GLU A 300 10.30 56.22 -32.52
CA GLU A 300 10.72 55.87 -31.16
C GLU A 300 9.58 55.67 -30.15
N TYR A 301 8.34 55.42 -30.57
CA TYR A 301 7.22 55.19 -29.65
C TYR A 301 7.37 53.84 -28.92
N ALA A 302 7.79 53.88 -27.65
CA ALA A 302 8.15 52.70 -26.86
C ALA A 302 7.12 51.54 -26.88
N PRO A 303 5.80 51.78 -26.79
CA PRO A 303 4.81 50.71 -26.91
C PRO A 303 4.90 49.97 -28.24
N ALA A 304 4.97 50.68 -29.37
CA ALA A 304 5.11 50.05 -30.69
C ALA A 304 6.46 49.32 -30.86
N VAL A 305 7.55 49.86 -30.29
CA VAL A 305 8.84 49.16 -30.28
C VAL A 305 8.73 47.83 -29.51
N CYS A 306 8.01 47.82 -28.39
CA CYS A 306 7.74 46.63 -27.60
C CYS A 306 6.82 45.65 -28.34
N ASP A 307 5.73 46.12 -28.95
CA ASP A 307 4.78 45.30 -29.71
C ASP A 307 5.46 44.65 -30.93
N LEU A 308 6.30 45.40 -31.63
CA LEU A 308 7.14 44.85 -32.70
C LEU A 308 8.09 43.77 -32.18
N GLY A 309 8.64 43.96 -30.97
CA GLY A 309 9.44 42.94 -30.28
C GLY A 309 8.66 41.63 -30.06
N LEU A 310 7.40 41.72 -29.63
CA LEU A 310 6.50 40.57 -29.50
C LEU A 310 6.25 39.88 -30.84
N CYS A 311 6.04 40.65 -31.91
CA CYS A 311 5.90 40.08 -33.26
C CYS A 311 7.12 39.25 -33.66
N TYR A 312 8.34 39.73 -33.42
CA TYR A 312 9.57 38.99 -33.70
C TYR A 312 9.81 37.80 -32.76
N GLU A 313 9.40 37.88 -31.49
CA GLU A 313 9.55 36.78 -30.54
C GLU A 313 8.71 35.56 -30.94
N PHE A 314 7.47 35.80 -31.38
CA PHE A 314 6.50 34.75 -31.72
C PHE A 314 6.38 34.47 -33.22
N GLY A 315 6.95 35.31 -34.08
CA GLY A 315 6.84 35.20 -35.54
C GLY A 315 5.45 35.62 -36.07
N THR A 316 4.80 36.58 -35.42
CA THR A 316 3.47 37.10 -35.83
C THR A 316 3.68 38.13 -36.94
N GLY A 317 3.24 37.82 -38.17
CA GLY A 317 3.42 38.72 -39.34
C GLY A 317 4.87 38.93 -39.82
N VAL A 318 5.87 38.36 -39.15
CA VAL A 318 7.30 38.39 -39.48
C VAL A 318 7.96 37.04 -39.20
N GLU A 319 9.15 36.81 -39.77
CA GLU A 319 9.96 35.65 -39.38
C GLU A 319 10.42 35.78 -37.92
N MET A 320 10.30 34.68 -37.16
CA MET A 320 10.69 34.63 -35.76
C MET A 320 12.19 34.94 -35.60
N ASP A 321 12.51 36.00 -34.87
CA ASP A 321 13.88 36.42 -34.54
C ASP A 321 13.94 36.91 -33.09
N LYS A 322 14.27 35.97 -32.20
CA LYS A 322 14.34 36.24 -30.75
C LYS A 322 15.46 37.22 -30.38
N VAL A 323 16.56 37.24 -31.14
CA VAL A 323 17.68 38.16 -30.87
C VAL A 323 17.23 39.59 -31.19
N HIS A 324 16.55 39.77 -32.32
CA HIS A 324 16.00 41.06 -32.68
C HIS A 324 14.88 41.50 -31.73
N ALA A 325 14.01 40.59 -31.30
CA ALA A 325 13.00 40.87 -30.27
C ALA A 325 13.63 41.41 -28.97
N ALA A 326 14.67 40.75 -28.44
CA ALA A 326 15.35 41.20 -27.23
C ALA A 326 16.05 42.56 -27.40
N GLN A 327 16.55 42.87 -28.61
CA GLN A 327 17.09 44.21 -28.93
C GLN A 327 16.00 45.28 -28.92
N LEU A 328 14.81 44.98 -29.48
CA LEU A 328 13.66 45.89 -29.46
C LEU A 328 13.15 46.11 -28.03
N TYR A 329 13.02 45.04 -27.23
CA TYR A 329 12.67 45.18 -25.82
C TYR A 329 13.69 46.02 -25.05
N ARG A 330 14.99 45.83 -25.27
CA ARG A 330 16.02 46.69 -24.67
C ARG A 330 15.85 48.14 -25.10
N ARG A 331 15.64 48.39 -26.40
CA ARG A 331 15.45 49.74 -26.94
C ARG A 331 14.26 50.45 -26.29
N ALA A 332 13.14 49.75 -26.07
CA ALA A 332 11.98 50.30 -25.37
C ALA A 332 12.18 50.39 -23.84
N ALA A 333 12.88 49.42 -23.22
CA ALA A 333 13.18 49.41 -21.80
C ALA A 333 14.12 50.55 -21.37
N ASP A 334 15.06 50.93 -22.25
CA ASP A 334 15.96 52.07 -22.07
C ASP A 334 15.20 53.42 -22.12
N GLN A 335 13.99 53.45 -22.69
CA GLN A 335 13.04 54.58 -22.60
C GLN A 335 12.17 54.54 -21.33
N ASP A 336 12.55 53.71 -20.36
CA ASP A 336 11.83 53.50 -19.10
C ASP A 336 10.42 52.90 -19.24
N TYR A 337 10.14 52.15 -20.32
CA TYR A 337 8.83 51.52 -20.54
C TYR A 337 8.70 50.17 -19.80
N ALA A 338 7.91 50.12 -18.71
CA ALA A 338 7.80 48.95 -17.83
C ALA A 338 7.43 47.61 -18.52
N PRO A 339 6.49 47.55 -19.50
CA PRO A 339 6.22 46.29 -20.21
C PRO A 339 7.44 45.74 -20.95
N ALA A 340 8.25 46.60 -21.57
CA ALA A 340 9.47 46.18 -22.24
C ALA A 340 10.57 45.77 -21.25
N GLN A 341 10.69 46.47 -20.11
CA GLN A 341 11.58 46.07 -19.02
C GLN A 341 11.23 44.67 -18.50
N CYS A 342 9.93 44.40 -18.29
CA CYS A 342 9.44 43.08 -17.89
C CYS A 342 9.70 42.01 -18.95
N ASN A 343 9.41 42.28 -20.24
CA ASN A 343 9.66 41.33 -21.32
C ASN A 343 11.16 41.02 -21.48
N LEU A 344 12.02 42.05 -21.41
CA LEU A 344 13.47 41.86 -21.44
C LEU A 344 13.97 41.02 -20.26
N ALA A 345 13.41 41.21 -19.06
CA ALA A 345 13.74 40.38 -17.91
C ALA A 345 13.33 38.91 -18.13
N VAL A 346 12.15 38.67 -18.70
CA VAL A 346 11.71 37.32 -19.08
C VAL A 346 12.66 36.71 -20.13
N CYS A 347 13.17 37.50 -21.07
CA CYS A 347 14.19 37.04 -22.01
C CYS A 347 15.46 36.57 -21.31
N TYR A 348 15.93 37.31 -20.30
CA TYR A 348 17.09 36.92 -19.49
C TYR A 348 16.84 35.70 -18.59
N LEU A 349 15.62 35.50 -18.08
CA LEU A 349 15.30 34.33 -17.26
C LEU A 349 15.25 33.03 -18.08
N ASN A 350 14.78 33.13 -19.34
CA ASN A 350 14.45 31.97 -20.18
C ASN A 350 15.32 31.81 -21.42
N GLU A 351 16.42 32.57 -21.53
CA GLU A 351 17.37 32.51 -22.65
C GLU A 351 16.71 32.82 -24.02
N ILE A 352 15.80 33.80 -24.06
CA ILE A 352 15.08 34.20 -25.28
C ILE A 352 15.90 35.29 -25.99
N GLY A 353 16.75 34.89 -26.94
CA GLY A 353 17.54 35.83 -27.75
C GLY A 353 18.71 36.50 -27.04
N VAL A 354 18.87 36.27 -25.74
CA VAL A 354 19.99 36.71 -24.89
C VAL A 354 20.45 35.55 -24.00
N GLU A 355 21.71 35.56 -23.57
CA GLU A 355 22.20 34.57 -22.59
C GLU A 355 21.47 34.72 -21.26
N LYS A 356 21.25 33.60 -20.56
CA LYS A 356 20.57 33.59 -19.27
C LYS A 356 21.35 34.41 -18.23
N ASP A 357 20.71 35.42 -17.64
CA ASP A 357 21.29 36.28 -16.60
C ASP A 357 20.21 36.69 -15.59
N GLU A 358 20.10 35.93 -14.51
CA GLU A 358 19.07 36.13 -13.49
C GLU A 358 19.26 37.46 -12.73
N ALA A 359 20.50 37.92 -12.54
CA ALA A 359 20.77 39.17 -11.84
C ALA A 359 20.36 40.38 -12.70
N ALA A 360 20.62 40.34 -14.01
CA ALA A 360 20.14 41.36 -14.94
C ALA A 360 18.61 41.35 -15.04
N ALA A 361 17.98 40.16 -15.06
CA ALA A 361 16.52 40.04 -15.08
C ALA A 361 15.89 40.75 -13.86
N VAL A 362 16.40 40.48 -12.66
CA VAL A 362 15.93 41.08 -11.41
C VAL A 362 16.06 42.61 -11.44
N GLN A 363 17.16 43.15 -11.96
CA GLN A 363 17.33 44.60 -12.08
C GLN A 363 16.28 45.25 -12.99
N TRP A 364 15.93 44.60 -14.10
CA TRP A 364 14.88 45.08 -15.00
C TRP A 364 13.47 44.90 -14.40
N LEU A 365 13.21 43.79 -13.71
CA LEU A 365 11.97 43.59 -12.97
C LEU A 365 11.79 44.63 -11.87
N GLN A 366 12.84 44.99 -11.13
CA GLN A 366 12.77 46.02 -10.11
C GLN A 366 12.39 47.38 -10.71
N LYS A 367 13.00 47.78 -11.84
CA LYS A 367 12.63 49.03 -12.53
C LYS A 367 11.15 49.04 -12.93
N ALA A 368 10.64 47.93 -13.47
CA ALA A 368 9.23 47.82 -13.86
C ALA A 368 8.30 47.77 -12.63
N ALA A 369 8.74 47.13 -11.55
CA ALA A 369 8.01 47.05 -10.28
C ALA A 369 7.95 48.41 -9.55
N ASP A 370 9.00 49.23 -9.63
CA ASP A 370 9.03 50.60 -9.10
C ASP A 370 7.99 51.49 -9.81
N GLN A 371 7.63 51.15 -11.05
CA GLN A 371 6.52 51.74 -11.81
C GLN A 371 5.16 51.07 -11.51
N SER A 372 5.10 50.21 -10.49
CA SER A 372 3.93 49.42 -10.10
C SER A 372 3.40 48.47 -11.18
N PHE A 373 4.22 48.02 -12.14
CA PHE A 373 3.74 47.13 -13.21
C PHE A 373 3.42 45.71 -12.66
N PRO A 374 2.16 45.24 -12.71
CA PRO A 374 1.72 44.10 -11.93
C PRO A 374 2.34 42.77 -12.36
N ARG A 375 2.60 42.59 -13.66
CA ARG A 375 3.28 41.38 -14.17
C ARG A 375 4.73 41.31 -13.68
N ALA A 376 5.45 42.45 -13.65
CA ALA A 376 6.80 42.49 -13.12
C ALA A 376 6.82 42.25 -11.61
N LEU A 377 5.90 42.85 -10.85
CA LEU A 377 5.72 42.58 -9.43
C LEU A 377 5.49 41.08 -9.15
N ASN A 378 4.62 40.41 -9.92
CA ASN A 378 4.41 38.98 -9.74
C ASN A 378 5.67 38.15 -10.02
N ILE A 379 6.36 38.40 -11.13
CA ILE A 379 7.58 37.66 -11.48
C ILE A 379 8.71 37.96 -10.48
N LEU A 380 8.82 39.20 -10.01
CA LEU A 380 9.77 39.57 -8.95
C LEU A 380 9.43 38.86 -7.64
N GLY A 381 8.14 38.70 -7.34
CA GLY A 381 7.66 37.87 -6.24
C GLY A 381 8.14 36.41 -6.37
N ASP A 382 8.03 35.82 -7.56
CA ASP A 382 8.55 34.48 -7.84
C ASP A 382 10.09 34.41 -7.66
N CYS A 383 10.82 35.46 -8.07
CA CYS A 383 12.26 35.56 -7.86
C CYS A 383 12.61 35.60 -6.36
N HIS A 384 11.89 36.39 -5.56
CA HIS A 384 12.04 36.41 -4.11
C HIS A 384 11.69 35.07 -3.46
N PHE A 385 10.62 34.41 -3.93
CA PHE A 385 10.14 33.16 -3.38
C PHE A 385 11.11 32.00 -3.59
N HIS A 386 11.80 31.96 -4.74
CA HIS A 386 12.71 30.88 -5.12
C HIS A 386 14.21 31.25 -5.05
N GLY A 387 14.55 32.50 -4.72
CA GLY A 387 15.92 32.99 -4.73
C GLY A 387 16.56 33.03 -6.12
N ILE A 388 15.79 33.40 -7.16
CA ILE A 388 16.26 33.46 -8.55
C ILE A 388 16.98 34.79 -8.77
N GLY A 389 18.29 34.77 -9.03
CA GLY A 389 19.10 35.99 -9.20
C GLY A 389 19.27 36.86 -7.94
N MET A 390 18.77 36.41 -6.78
CA MET A 390 18.76 37.12 -5.50
C MET A 390 18.69 36.15 -4.31
N GLU A 391 18.75 36.65 -3.07
CA GLU A 391 18.48 35.82 -1.87
C GLU A 391 16.97 35.53 -1.73
N GLU A 392 16.65 34.32 -1.27
CA GLU A 392 15.26 33.92 -0.97
C GLU A 392 14.68 34.77 0.17
N ASP A 393 13.53 35.39 -0.08
CA ASP A 393 12.78 36.19 0.90
C ASP A 393 11.27 36.05 0.65
N GLN A 394 10.65 35.10 1.33
CA GLN A 394 9.22 34.84 1.20
C GLN A 394 8.35 36.01 1.66
N VAL A 395 8.83 36.87 2.57
CA VAL A 395 8.08 38.04 3.05
C VAL A 395 7.99 39.08 1.94
N GLN A 396 9.11 39.34 1.24
CA GLN A 396 9.12 40.22 0.08
C GLN A 396 8.33 39.64 -1.10
N ALA A 397 8.39 38.32 -1.31
CA ALA A 397 7.56 37.66 -2.31
C ALA A 397 6.07 37.95 -2.08
N ALA A 398 5.60 37.72 -0.85
CA ALA A 398 4.21 37.90 -0.48
C ALA A 398 3.75 39.38 -0.56
N GLU A 399 4.66 40.34 -0.30
CA GLU A 399 4.40 41.77 -0.51
C GLU A 399 4.29 42.12 -2.01
N CYS A 400 5.18 41.60 -2.86
CA CYS A 400 5.12 41.79 -4.30
C CYS A 400 3.81 41.23 -4.89
N TYR A 401 3.41 40.01 -4.49
CA TYR A 401 2.14 39.43 -4.87
C TYR A 401 0.96 40.28 -4.39
N ARG A 402 1.00 40.80 -3.17
CA ARG A 402 -0.05 41.69 -2.63
C ARG A 402 -0.20 42.96 -3.46
N GLN A 403 0.90 43.61 -3.82
CA GLN A 403 0.87 44.84 -4.62
C GLN A 403 0.31 44.60 -6.03
N ALA A 404 0.68 43.48 -6.67
CA ALA A 404 0.12 43.09 -7.96
C ALA A 404 -1.36 42.65 -7.86
N ALA A 405 -1.73 41.94 -6.80
CA ALA A 405 -3.10 41.47 -6.54
C ALA A 405 -4.08 42.62 -6.28
N GLN A 406 -3.63 43.70 -5.63
CA GLN A 406 -4.42 44.94 -5.44
C GLN A 406 -4.78 45.62 -6.77
N GLN A 407 -3.99 45.38 -7.81
CA GLN A 407 -4.25 45.84 -9.17
C GLN A 407 -5.09 44.84 -9.98
N GLY A 408 -5.55 43.75 -9.36
CA GLY A 408 -6.38 42.73 -9.98
C GLY A 408 -5.62 41.73 -10.85
N HIS A 409 -4.30 41.59 -10.71
CA HIS A 409 -3.54 40.66 -11.56
C HIS A 409 -3.78 39.18 -11.18
N PRO A 410 -4.43 38.36 -12.04
CA PRO A 410 -4.91 37.04 -11.63
C PRO A 410 -3.85 36.06 -11.11
N PRO A 411 -2.65 35.94 -11.73
CA PRO A 411 -1.56 35.12 -11.18
C PRO A 411 -1.12 35.57 -9.79
N ALA A 412 -1.10 36.88 -9.53
CA ALA A 412 -0.73 37.42 -8.23
C ALA A 412 -1.80 37.18 -7.17
N ASN A 413 -3.10 37.29 -7.52
CA ASN A 413 -4.17 36.89 -6.60
C ASN A 413 -4.06 35.40 -6.25
N TYR A 414 -3.75 34.53 -7.21
CA TYR A 414 -3.49 33.11 -6.94
C TYR A 414 -2.27 32.89 -6.03
N ASN A 415 -1.13 33.51 -6.33
CA ASN A 415 0.10 33.37 -5.54
C ASN A 415 -0.06 33.94 -4.12
N LEU A 416 -0.77 35.06 -3.96
CA LEU A 416 -1.14 35.60 -2.66
C LEU A 416 -2.07 34.64 -1.89
N GLY A 417 -3.04 34.04 -2.57
CA GLY A 417 -3.91 33.02 -1.99
C GLY A 417 -3.11 31.83 -1.45
N LEU A 418 -2.11 31.35 -2.20
CA LEU A 418 -1.19 30.29 -1.74
C LEU A 418 -0.40 30.72 -0.49
N CYS A 419 0.11 31.96 -0.47
CA CYS A 419 0.83 32.49 0.69
C CYS A 419 -0.05 32.53 1.94
N LEU A 420 -1.32 32.92 1.80
CA LEU A 420 -2.31 32.96 2.88
C LEU A 420 -2.75 31.55 3.33
N GLU A 421 -2.95 30.60 2.41
CA GLU A 421 -3.37 29.24 2.74
C GLU A 421 -2.29 28.48 3.54
N LEU A 422 -1.04 28.63 3.12
CA LEU A 422 0.10 27.86 3.62
C LEU A 422 0.94 28.62 4.66
N GLY A 423 0.73 29.93 4.83
CA GLY A 423 1.49 30.78 5.74
C GLY A 423 2.91 31.07 5.24
N LEU A 424 3.08 31.25 3.92
CA LEU A 424 4.39 31.47 3.29
C LEU A 424 4.70 32.97 3.26
N GLY A 425 5.68 33.40 4.05
CA GLY A 425 6.05 34.83 4.17
C GLY A 425 5.02 35.71 4.89
N MET A 426 3.91 35.14 5.38
CA MET A 426 2.82 35.86 6.06
C MET A 426 2.01 34.93 6.98
N GLU A 427 1.15 35.52 7.83
CA GLU A 427 0.26 34.76 8.70
C GLU A 427 -0.79 33.99 7.89
N LYS A 428 -1.07 32.75 8.30
CA LYS A 428 -2.04 31.89 7.64
C LYS A 428 -3.46 32.43 7.84
N ASP A 429 -4.18 32.59 6.73
CA ASP A 429 -5.58 33.02 6.71
C ASP A 429 -6.30 32.33 5.54
N ALA A 430 -6.95 31.21 5.84
CA ALA A 430 -7.60 30.40 4.82
C ALA A 430 -8.84 31.09 4.21
N GLU A 431 -9.56 31.93 4.98
CA GLU A 431 -10.72 32.67 4.46
C GLU A 431 -10.27 33.75 3.47
N ALA A 432 -9.20 34.48 3.80
CA ALA A 432 -8.59 35.43 2.88
C ALA A 432 -8.01 34.75 1.63
N ALA A 433 -7.42 33.55 1.77
CA ALA A 433 -6.94 32.77 0.63
C ALA A 433 -8.07 32.46 -0.38
N VAL A 434 -9.22 32.00 0.11
CA VAL A 434 -10.41 31.75 -0.73
C VAL A 434 -10.87 33.01 -1.45
N ALA A 435 -10.86 34.16 -0.77
CA ALA A 435 -11.23 35.44 -1.39
C ALA A 435 -10.27 35.85 -2.53
N GLU A 436 -8.97 35.62 -2.38
CA GLU A 436 -7.98 35.88 -3.42
C GLU A 436 -8.08 34.88 -4.58
N TYR A 437 -8.30 33.59 -4.30
CA TYR A 437 -8.58 32.60 -5.34
C TYR A 437 -9.83 32.92 -6.13
N LEU A 438 -10.89 33.42 -5.48
CA LEU A 438 -12.10 33.86 -6.17
C LEU A 438 -11.83 35.00 -7.15
N LYS A 439 -11.09 36.04 -6.73
CA LYS A 439 -10.69 37.15 -7.62
C LYS A 439 -9.88 36.67 -8.82
N SER A 440 -9.01 35.67 -8.62
CA SER A 440 -8.23 35.05 -9.70
C SER A 440 -9.12 34.22 -10.64
N ALA A 441 -10.03 33.42 -10.07
CA ALA A 441 -10.91 32.49 -10.77
C ALA A 441 -11.97 33.20 -11.64
N GLU A 442 -12.55 34.29 -11.13
CA GLU A 442 -13.53 35.12 -11.85
C GLU A 442 -12.94 35.76 -13.11
N GLN A 443 -11.62 36.00 -13.12
CA GLN A 443 -10.88 36.52 -14.27
C GLN A 443 -10.41 35.42 -15.23
N GLY A 444 -10.80 34.17 -15.01
CA GLY A 444 -10.53 33.07 -15.94
C GLY A 444 -9.22 32.32 -15.69
N TYR A 445 -8.43 32.66 -14.67
CA TYR A 445 -7.12 32.03 -14.46
C TYR A 445 -7.26 30.59 -13.93
N ALA A 446 -6.88 29.60 -14.74
CA ALA A 446 -7.12 28.19 -14.44
C ALA A 446 -6.53 27.69 -13.10
N PRO A 447 -5.31 28.08 -12.67
CA PRO A 447 -4.81 27.74 -11.34
C PRO A 447 -5.67 28.31 -10.19
N GLY A 448 -6.16 29.55 -10.34
CA GLY A 448 -7.09 30.17 -9.39
C GLY A 448 -8.42 29.43 -9.31
N GLN A 449 -8.99 29.06 -10.47
CA GLN A 449 -10.22 28.25 -10.55
C GLN A 449 -10.05 26.87 -9.91
N CYS A 450 -8.92 26.20 -10.18
CA CYS A 450 -8.60 24.89 -9.63
C CYS A 450 -8.44 24.93 -8.10
N ASN A 451 -7.69 25.90 -7.57
CA ASN A 451 -7.47 26.02 -6.12
C ASN A 451 -8.74 26.44 -5.38
N LEU A 452 -9.54 27.36 -5.94
CA LEU A 452 -10.85 27.68 -5.38
C LEU A 452 -11.75 26.44 -5.32
N ALA A 453 -11.79 25.65 -6.39
CA ALA A 453 -12.56 24.42 -6.42
C ALA A 453 -12.07 23.41 -5.38
N PHE A 454 -10.75 23.26 -5.23
CA PHE A 454 -10.17 22.41 -4.20
C PHE A 454 -10.56 22.87 -2.78
N CYS A 455 -10.58 24.17 -2.52
CA CYS A 455 -11.05 24.73 -1.25
C CYS A 455 -12.51 24.32 -0.98
N TYR A 456 -13.39 24.40 -1.98
CA TYR A 456 -14.78 23.93 -1.85
C TYR A 456 -14.91 22.42 -1.69
N LEU A 457 -14.10 21.61 -2.37
CA LEU A 457 -14.14 20.15 -2.23
C LEU A 457 -13.80 19.69 -0.81
N VAL A 458 -12.80 20.32 -0.19
CA VAL A 458 -12.21 19.89 1.08
C VAL A 458 -12.74 20.70 2.27
N GLY A 459 -13.23 21.92 2.05
CA GLY A 459 -13.64 22.86 3.11
C GLY A 459 -12.46 23.65 3.69
N VAL A 460 -11.52 24.10 2.85
CA VAL A 460 -10.38 24.94 3.28
C VAL A 460 -10.80 26.40 3.22
N GLY A 461 -10.89 27.07 4.38
CA GLY A 461 -11.30 28.48 4.44
C GLY A 461 -12.77 28.75 4.12
N CYS A 462 -13.57 27.70 3.92
CA CYS A 462 -15.01 27.75 3.66
C CYS A 462 -15.68 26.43 4.10
N GLU A 463 -17.02 26.39 4.12
CA GLU A 463 -17.73 25.11 4.26
C GLU A 463 -17.53 24.26 3.01
N ALA A 464 -17.35 22.95 3.19
CA ALA A 464 -17.20 22.03 2.06
C ALA A 464 -18.50 22.01 1.23
N ASP A 465 -18.37 22.37 -0.05
CA ASP A 465 -19.44 22.36 -1.05
C ASP A 465 -18.92 21.75 -2.36
N PRO A 466 -18.90 20.42 -2.47
CA PRO A 466 -18.45 19.75 -3.67
C PRO A 466 -19.26 20.10 -4.92
N GLN A 467 -20.53 20.50 -4.80
CA GLN A 467 -21.34 20.90 -5.96
C GLN A 467 -20.87 22.25 -6.51
N ALA A 468 -20.54 23.20 -5.64
CA ALA A 468 -19.98 24.48 -6.05
C ALA A 468 -18.58 24.37 -6.67
N ALA A 469 -17.82 23.32 -6.36
CA ALA A 469 -16.49 23.09 -6.92
C ALA A 469 -16.51 22.71 -8.41
N ILE A 470 -17.51 21.94 -8.87
CA ILE A 470 -17.53 21.34 -10.21
C ILE A 470 -17.46 22.37 -11.34
N PRO A 471 -18.27 23.46 -11.36
CA PRO A 471 -18.21 24.44 -12.43
C PRO A 471 -16.84 25.13 -12.54
N TRP A 472 -16.12 25.28 -11.43
CA TRP A 472 -14.77 25.84 -11.42
C TRP A 472 -13.73 24.86 -11.96
N LEU A 473 -13.84 23.57 -11.60
CA LEU A 473 -13.01 22.51 -12.19
C LEU A 473 -13.25 22.37 -13.70
N GLU A 474 -14.50 22.45 -14.15
CA GLU A 474 -14.85 22.38 -15.58
C GLU A 474 -14.21 23.53 -16.36
N LYS A 475 -14.32 24.78 -15.88
CA LYS A 475 -13.66 25.95 -16.50
C LYS A 475 -12.14 25.82 -16.56
N ALA A 476 -11.52 25.27 -15.52
CA ALA A 476 -10.07 25.05 -15.51
C ALA A 476 -9.66 23.87 -16.43
N ALA A 477 -10.50 22.84 -16.50
CA ALA A 477 -10.30 21.67 -17.36
C ALA A 477 -10.48 21.98 -18.85
N GLU A 478 -11.37 22.92 -19.21
CA GLU A 478 -11.52 23.45 -20.58
C GLU A 478 -10.23 24.12 -21.08
N GLN A 479 -9.40 24.62 -20.15
CA GLN A 479 -8.08 25.19 -20.41
C GLN A 479 -6.95 24.15 -20.28
N GLU A 480 -7.30 22.85 -20.24
CA GLU A 480 -6.36 21.73 -20.10
C GLU A 480 -5.48 21.79 -18.83
N HIS A 481 -5.97 22.40 -17.73
CA HIS A 481 -5.22 22.46 -16.49
C HIS A 481 -5.10 21.07 -15.84
N PRO A 482 -3.89 20.47 -15.72
CA PRO A 482 -3.76 19.04 -15.41
C PRO A 482 -4.30 18.62 -14.04
N ARG A 483 -4.06 19.45 -13.01
CA ARG A 483 -4.60 19.22 -11.65
C ARG A 483 -6.13 19.30 -11.64
N ALA A 484 -6.74 20.19 -12.43
CA ALA A 484 -8.19 20.33 -12.47
C ALA A 484 -8.82 19.11 -13.15
N LEU A 485 -8.24 18.64 -14.26
CA LEU A 485 -8.63 17.39 -14.92
C LEU A 485 -8.57 16.20 -13.95
N GLY A 486 -7.47 16.04 -13.20
CA GLY A 486 -7.32 14.96 -12.22
C GLY A 486 -8.32 15.03 -11.06
N LEU A 487 -8.54 16.23 -10.49
CA LEU A 487 -9.53 16.44 -9.43
C LEU A 487 -10.95 16.17 -9.93
N LEU A 488 -11.29 16.59 -11.15
CA LEU A 488 -12.59 16.32 -11.75
C LEU A 488 -12.78 14.82 -12.02
N GLY A 489 -11.73 14.12 -12.48
CA GLY A 489 -11.72 12.66 -12.59
C GLY A 489 -12.00 11.98 -11.25
N SER A 490 -11.35 12.44 -10.17
CA SER A 490 -11.60 11.92 -8.81
C SER A 490 -13.04 12.19 -8.35
N CYS A 491 -13.59 13.37 -8.65
CA CYS A 491 -14.99 13.69 -8.32
C CYS A 491 -15.98 12.73 -9.01
N TYR A 492 -15.77 12.41 -10.29
CA TYR A 492 -16.60 11.43 -11.01
C TYR A 492 -16.38 10.00 -10.51
N ARG A 493 -15.16 9.63 -10.11
CA ARG A 493 -14.87 8.30 -9.55
C ARG A 493 -15.58 8.09 -8.22
N ASP A 494 -15.56 9.10 -7.36
CA ASP A 494 -16.02 8.98 -5.97
C ASP A 494 -17.48 9.44 -5.80
N GLY A 495 -18.08 10.03 -6.84
CA GLY A 495 -19.43 10.63 -6.79
C GLY A 495 -19.51 11.89 -5.94
N ASN A 496 -18.41 12.67 -5.88
CA ASN A 496 -18.30 13.85 -5.05
C ASN A 496 -18.75 15.10 -5.82
N GLY A 497 -19.90 15.68 -5.46
CA GLY A 497 -20.49 16.83 -6.17
C GLY A 497 -21.17 16.49 -7.51
N VAL A 498 -20.99 15.27 -8.01
CA VAL A 498 -21.58 14.71 -9.24
C VAL A 498 -22.07 13.27 -9.03
N GLU A 499 -22.91 12.76 -9.92
CA GLU A 499 -23.23 11.32 -9.95
C GLU A 499 -21.97 10.52 -10.32
N GLN A 500 -21.76 9.39 -9.65
CA GLN A 500 -20.61 8.52 -9.90
C GLN A 500 -20.62 8.01 -11.35
N ASP A 501 -19.51 8.23 -12.06
CA ASP A 501 -19.32 7.80 -13.45
C ASP A 501 -17.84 7.44 -13.67
N LEU A 502 -17.54 6.14 -13.53
CA LEU A 502 -16.17 5.62 -13.66
C LEU A 502 -15.61 5.81 -15.07
N ALA A 503 -16.45 5.80 -16.11
CA ALA A 503 -15.99 5.98 -17.49
C ALA A 503 -15.58 7.43 -17.76
N ARG A 504 -16.36 8.40 -17.25
CA ARG A 504 -15.96 9.82 -17.31
C ARG A 504 -14.73 10.09 -16.46
N ALA A 505 -14.62 9.47 -15.28
CA ALA A 505 -13.44 9.56 -14.43
C ALA A 505 -12.17 9.15 -15.19
N ALA A 506 -12.17 7.95 -15.78
CA ALA A 506 -11.07 7.45 -16.59
C ALA A 506 -10.75 8.38 -17.78
N GLY A 507 -11.76 8.93 -18.46
CA GLY A 507 -11.56 9.89 -19.54
C GLY A 507 -10.88 11.19 -19.10
N TYR A 508 -11.16 11.70 -17.91
CA TYR A 508 -10.45 12.86 -17.36
C TYR A 508 -9.02 12.51 -16.90
N PHE A 509 -8.83 11.34 -16.29
CA PHE A 509 -7.48 10.86 -15.95
C PHE A 509 -6.63 10.66 -17.22
N GLU A 510 -7.20 10.17 -18.32
CA GLU A 510 -6.52 10.03 -19.60
C GLU A 510 -6.08 11.39 -20.17
N LYS A 511 -6.96 12.39 -20.16
CA LYS A 511 -6.60 13.76 -20.58
C LYS A 511 -5.46 14.35 -19.75
N ALA A 512 -5.53 14.23 -18.43
CA ALA A 512 -4.47 14.70 -17.53
C ALA A 512 -3.16 13.90 -17.70
N SER A 513 -3.26 12.59 -17.95
CA SER A 513 -2.11 11.71 -18.20
C SER A 513 -1.40 12.02 -19.51
N ALA A 514 -2.13 12.48 -20.53
CA ALA A 514 -1.55 12.95 -21.78
C ALA A 514 -0.68 14.21 -21.61
N LEU A 515 -0.89 14.94 -20.50
CA LEU A 515 -0.09 16.10 -20.07
C LEU A 515 0.99 15.73 -19.04
N ASP A 516 1.30 14.44 -18.90
CA ASP A 516 2.30 13.89 -17.98
C ASP A 516 2.04 14.23 -16.50
N TYR A 517 0.78 14.41 -16.10
CA TYR A 517 0.43 14.71 -14.70
C TYR A 517 0.49 13.44 -13.82
N PRO A 518 1.45 13.32 -12.89
CA PRO A 518 1.72 12.05 -12.22
C PRO A 518 0.55 11.48 -11.39
N PRO A 519 -0.22 12.27 -10.63
CA PRO A 519 -1.39 11.75 -9.91
C PRO A 519 -2.40 11.07 -10.83
N SER A 520 -2.73 11.70 -11.96
CA SER A 520 -3.67 11.10 -12.92
C SER A 520 -3.10 9.91 -13.67
N LEU A 521 -1.78 9.85 -13.91
CA LEU A 521 -1.13 8.64 -14.42
C LEU A 521 -1.30 7.48 -13.42
N CYS A 522 -1.18 7.76 -12.11
CA CYS A 522 -1.43 6.78 -11.06
C CYS A 522 -2.91 6.36 -11.02
N ASP A 523 -3.84 7.30 -11.01
CA ASP A 523 -5.28 7.02 -10.97
C ASP A 523 -5.75 6.25 -12.20
N LEU A 524 -5.25 6.60 -13.40
CA LEU A 524 -5.52 5.84 -14.62
C LEU A 524 -4.92 4.43 -14.58
N GLY A 525 -3.72 4.29 -13.98
CA GLY A 525 -3.12 2.99 -13.71
C GLY A 525 -4.01 2.11 -12.84
N LEU A 526 -4.58 2.67 -11.76
CA LEU A 526 -5.53 1.99 -10.89
C LEU A 526 -6.81 1.58 -11.64
N CYS A 527 -7.33 2.47 -12.51
CA CYS A 527 -8.47 2.14 -13.38
C CYS A 527 -8.18 0.89 -14.24
N TYR A 528 -7.01 0.81 -14.87
CA TYR A 528 -6.62 -0.36 -15.67
C TYR A 528 -6.32 -1.60 -14.85
N GLU A 529 -5.73 -1.46 -13.66
CA GLU A 529 -5.45 -2.58 -12.75
C GLU A 529 -6.74 -3.26 -12.29
N MET A 530 -7.75 -2.46 -11.93
CA MET A 530 -9.02 -2.92 -11.36
C MET A 530 -10.12 -3.13 -12.40
N GLY A 531 -9.98 -2.58 -13.62
CA GLY A 531 -11.04 -2.57 -14.63
C GLY A 531 -12.17 -1.57 -14.30
N GLU A 532 -11.85 -0.47 -13.63
CA GLU A 532 -12.82 0.56 -13.22
C GLU A 532 -12.96 1.62 -14.32
N GLY A 533 -14.13 1.67 -14.97
CA GLY A 533 -14.41 2.62 -16.05
C GLY A 533 -13.74 2.30 -17.39
N VAL A 534 -12.81 1.33 -17.41
CA VAL A 534 -12.08 0.83 -18.58
C VAL A 534 -12.02 -0.70 -18.55
N GLU A 535 -11.70 -1.33 -19.68
CA GLU A 535 -11.39 -2.77 -19.70
C GLU A 535 -10.11 -3.03 -18.89
N GLN A 536 -10.11 -4.08 -18.06
CA GLN A 536 -8.98 -4.42 -17.21
C GLN A 536 -7.73 -4.75 -18.05
N ASP A 537 -6.63 -4.07 -17.76
CA ASP A 537 -5.35 -4.19 -18.45
C ASP A 537 -4.19 -3.93 -17.48
N GLN A 538 -3.85 -4.95 -16.69
CA GLN A 538 -2.80 -4.83 -15.68
C GLN A 538 -1.41 -4.48 -16.25
N PRO A 539 -0.97 -5.01 -17.42
CA PRO A 539 0.27 -4.55 -18.05
C PRO A 539 0.29 -3.05 -18.34
N ARG A 540 -0.82 -2.49 -18.83
CA ARG A 540 -0.94 -1.05 -19.06
C ARG A 540 -0.89 -0.25 -17.75
N ALA A 541 -1.43 -0.78 -16.65
CA ALA A 541 -1.28 -0.16 -15.33
C ALA A 541 0.19 -0.05 -14.92
N VAL A 542 0.99 -1.11 -15.12
CA VAL A 542 2.44 -1.12 -14.84
C VAL A 542 3.18 -0.07 -15.68
N GLU A 543 2.83 0.11 -16.95
CA GLU A 543 3.42 1.16 -17.80
C GLU A 543 3.13 2.57 -17.25
N LEU A 544 1.88 2.84 -16.87
CA LEU A 544 1.47 4.12 -16.30
C LEU A 544 2.12 4.40 -14.94
N TYR A 545 2.18 3.40 -14.05
CA TYR A 545 2.88 3.50 -12.78
C TYR A 545 4.38 3.73 -12.96
N THR A 546 5.00 3.09 -13.96
CA THR A 546 6.41 3.30 -14.30
C THR A 546 6.64 4.75 -14.72
N LYS A 547 5.84 5.26 -15.65
CA LYS A 547 5.95 6.64 -16.13
C LYS A 547 5.77 7.66 -15.00
N ALA A 548 4.74 7.51 -14.18
CA ALA A 548 4.52 8.40 -13.02
C ALA A 548 5.60 8.26 -11.95
N GLY A 549 6.11 7.04 -11.73
CA GLY A 549 7.17 6.77 -10.78
C GLY A 549 8.52 7.36 -11.19
N GLU A 550 8.83 7.38 -12.50
CA GLU A 550 9.99 8.07 -13.08
C GLU A 550 9.89 9.60 -12.91
N LEU A 551 8.68 10.15 -12.92
CA LEU A 551 8.38 11.55 -12.58
C LEU A 551 8.40 11.83 -11.06
N GLY A 552 8.77 10.84 -10.24
CA GLY A 552 8.96 11.02 -8.79
C GLY A 552 7.72 10.75 -7.92
N HIS A 553 6.59 10.30 -8.49
CA HIS A 553 5.35 10.16 -7.72
C HIS A 553 5.36 8.95 -6.78
N ALA A 554 5.43 9.19 -5.46
CA ALA A 554 5.58 8.15 -4.44
C ALA A 554 4.45 7.08 -4.44
N PRO A 555 3.15 7.41 -4.51
CA PRO A 555 2.08 6.43 -4.74
C PRO A 555 2.31 5.50 -5.94
N SER A 556 2.72 6.03 -7.10
CA SER A 556 3.00 5.20 -8.28
C SER A 556 4.23 4.32 -8.11
N GLN A 557 5.30 4.83 -7.48
CA GLN A 557 6.47 4.04 -7.13
C GLN A 557 6.10 2.88 -6.18
N CYS A 558 5.23 3.14 -5.21
CA CYS A 558 4.71 2.12 -4.30
C CYS A 558 3.84 1.09 -5.02
N ASN A 559 2.91 1.52 -5.86
CA ASN A 559 2.03 0.63 -6.62
C ASN A 559 2.84 -0.24 -7.59
N LEU A 560 3.83 0.33 -8.28
CA LEU A 560 4.75 -0.42 -9.13
C LEU A 560 5.55 -1.46 -8.34
N GLY A 561 6.08 -1.08 -7.17
CA GLY A 561 6.75 -2.01 -6.26
C GLY A 561 5.82 -3.16 -5.84
N TYR A 562 4.58 -2.85 -5.49
CA TYR A 562 3.58 -3.85 -5.14
C TYR A 562 3.22 -4.77 -6.33
N CYS A 563 3.09 -4.24 -7.55
CA CYS A 563 2.89 -5.03 -8.75
C CYS A 563 4.01 -6.04 -8.96
N TYR A 564 5.27 -5.64 -8.80
CA TYR A 564 6.41 -6.56 -8.88
C TYR A 564 6.45 -7.58 -7.74
N LEU A 565 6.07 -7.23 -6.50
CA LEU A 565 6.00 -8.19 -5.40
C LEU A 565 4.94 -9.27 -5.63
N ARG A 566 3.83 -8.92 -6.29
CA ARG A 566 2.67 -9.82 -6.45
C ARG A 566 2.53 -10.41 -7.86
N GLY A 567 3.31 -9.94 -8.83
CA GLY A 567 3.20 -10.33 -10.23
C GLY A 567 1.90 -9.82 -10.89
N ILE A 568 1.48 -8.61 -10.56
CA ILE A 568 0.27 -7.99 -11.13
C ILE A 568 0.67 -7.25 -12.41
N GLY A 569 0.16 -7.69 -13.57
CA GLY A 569 0.53 -7.11 -14.87
C GLY A 569 1.96 -7.38 -15.33
N CYS A 570 2.78 -8.07 -14.53
CA CYS A 570 4.18 -8.40 -14.80
C CYS A 570 4.59 -9.72 -14.11
N GLU A 571 5.77 -10.26 -14.44
CA GLU A 571 6.34 -11.37 -13.66
C GLU A 571 6.74 -10.89 -12.26
N ALA A 572 6.45 -11.72 -11.23
CA ALA A 572 6.82 -11.41 -9.86
C ALA A 572 8.36 -11.34 -9.71
N ASP A 573 8.85 -10.21 -9.20
CA ASP A 573 10.27 -9.89 -9.11
C ASP A 573 10.53 -8.93 -7.93
N ALA A 574 10.73 -9.50 -6.74
CA ALA A 574 10.97 -8.72 -5.53
C ALA A 574 12.25 -7.86 -5.62
N ALA A 575 13.27 -8.30 -6.37
CA ALA A 575 14.50 -7.53 -6.54
C ALA A 575 14.27 -6.25 -7.37
N LYS A 576 13.31 -6.25 -8.30
CA LYS A 576 12.86 -5.03 -8.99
C LYS A 576 11.92 -4.18 -8.14
N ALA A 577 11.13 -4.78 -7.25
CA ALA A 577 10.20 -4.06 -6.40
C ALA A 577 10.91 -3.12 -5.41
N VAL A 578 11.95 -3.62 -4.73
CA VAL A 578 12.60 -2.93 -3.62
C VAL A 578 13.13 -1.53 -3.99
N PRO A 579 13.85 -1.31 -5.10
CA PRO A 579 14.32 0.03 -5.47
C PRO A 579 13.17 1.05 -5.66
N TRP A 580 12.00 0.61 -6.14
CA TRP A 580 10.84 1.48 -6.26
C TRP A 580 10.22 1.80 -4.89
N LEU A 581 10.10 0.80 -4.02
CA LEU A 581 9.64 1.00 -2.65
C LEU A 581 10.59 1.92 -1.86
N GLN A 582 11.90 1.79 -2.05
CA GLN A 582 12.91 2.67 -1.45
C GLN A 582 12.72 4.13 -1.86
N LYS A 583 12.55 4.42 -3.16
CA LYS A 583 12.28 5.78 -3.65
C LYS A 583 11.01 6.40 -3.04
N ALA A 584 9.96 5.60 -2.87
CA ALA A 584 8.73 6.07 -2.23
C ALA A 584 8.91 6.26 -0.71
N ALA A 585 9.66 5.37 -0.06
CA ALA A 585 9.98 5.43 1.37
C ALA A 585 10.91 6.60 1.75
N GLU A 586 11.80 7.01 0.85
CA GLU A 586 12.63 8.22 0.97
C GLU A 586 11.79 9.51 0.99
N GLN A 587 10.59 9.46 0.40
CA GLN A 587 9.59 10.52 0.41
C GLN A 587 8.56 10.37 1.56
N ASP A 588 8.87 9.54 2.56
CA ASP A 588 8.00 9.27 3.71
C ASP A 588 6.60 8.72 3.34
N TYR A 589 6.49 7.95 2.24
CA TYR A 589 5.22 7.32 1.88
C TYR A 589 4.94 6.08 2.76
N PRO A 590 3.91 6.08 3.64
CA PRO A 590 3.81 5.09 4.71
C PRO A 590 3.58 3.66 4.22
N ARG A 591 2.77 3.47 3.17
CA ARG A 591 2.54 2.14 2.58
C ARG A 591 3.81 1.54 1.96
N ALA A 592 4.69 2.37 1.38
CA ALA A 592 5.96 1.88 0.85
C ALA A 592 6.95 1.52 1.96
N LEU A 593 6.98 2.30 3.04
CA LEU A 593 7.77 1.96 4.24
C LEU A 593 7.33 0.61 4.82
N ASP A 594 6.03 0.37 4.91
CA ASP A 594 5.45 -0.89 5.39
C ASP A 594 5.84 -2.08 4.49
N LEU A 595 5.60 -2.00 3.18
CA LEU A 595 5.98 -3.04 2.23
C LEU A 595 7.49 -3.28 2.16
N LEU A 596 8.30 -2.23 2.31
CA LEU A 596 9.76 -2.37 2.42
C LEU A 596 10.15 -3.04 3.75
N GLY A 597 9.39 -2.78 4.81
CA GLY A 597 9.49 -3.47 6.09
C GLY A 597 9.31 -4.98 5.94
N ASP A 598 8.26 -5.40 5.22
CA ASP A 598 8.00 -6.81 4.89
C ASP A 598 9.20 -7.41 4.12
N CYS A 599 9.69 -6.71 3.09
CA CYS A 599 10.82 -7.17 2.30
C CYS A 599 12.06 -7.44 3.18
N TYR A 600 12.39 -6.54 4.11
CA TYR A 600 13.51 -6.74 5.04
C TYR A 600 13.24 -7.83 6.07
N LEU A 601 12.01 -7.92 6.58
CA LEU A 601 11.61 -8.90 7.59
C LEU A 601 11.73 -10.34 7.07
N TYR A 602 11.30 -10.58 5.82
CA TYR A 602 11.26 -11.92 5.22
C TYR A 602 12.45 -12.21 4.30
N GLY A 603 13.18 -11.20 3.84
CA GLY A 603 14.29 -11.34 2.88
C GLY A 603 13.82 -11.41 1.42
N ASP A 604 12.71 -10.75 1.09
CA ASP A 604 12.14 -10.74 -0.26
C ASP A 604 12.80 -9.65 -1.10
N GLY A 605 13.64 -10.05 -2.05
CA GLY A 605 14.36 -9.11 -2.94
C GLY A 605 15.55 -8.38 -2.30
N VAL A 606 15.75 -8.55 -0.99
CA VAL A 606 16.87 -8.02 -0.19
C VAL A 606 17.40 -9.07 0.76
N GLU A 607 18.61 -8.86 1.29
CA GLU A 607 19.12 -9.66 2.41
C GLU A 607 18.19 -9.47 3.63
N LYS A 608 17.83 -10.58 4.28
CA LYS A 608 16.95 -10.59 5.45
C LYS A 608 17.58 -9.78 6.58
N ASP A 609 16.94 -8.68 6.97
CA ASP A 609 17.32 -7.81 8.08
C ASP A 609 16.08 -7.40 8.88
N PRO A 610 15.64 -8.24 9.84
CA PRO A 610 14.45 -7.95 10.64
C PRO A 610 14.54 -6.64 11.43
N ALA A 611 15.74 -6.21 11.84
CA ALA A 611 15.91 -4.98 12.59
C ALA A 611 15.63 -3.75 11.71
N GLN A 612 16.08 -3.80 10.45
CA GLN A 612 15.75 -2.79 9.45
C GLN A 612 14.27 -2.81 9.09
N GLY A 613 13.65 -3.99 8.99
CA GLY A 613 12.21 -4.13 8.75
C GLY A 613 11.38 -3.42 9.84
N VAL A 614 11.72 -3.66 11.12
CA VAL A 614 11.09 -2.97 12.24
C VAL A 614 11.34 -1.45 12.21
N ALA A 615 12.52 -0.99 11.77
CA ALA A 615 12.78 0.44 11.63
C ALA A 615 11.86 1.11 10.59
N CYS A 616 11.59 0.42 9.47
CA CYS A 616 10.62 0.85 8.47
C CYS A 616 9.20 0.93 9.05
N TYR A 617 8.75 -0.11 9.77
CA TYR A 617 7.43 -0.09 10.42
C TYR A 617 7.30 1.02 11.46
N ARG A 618 8.33 1.26 12.29
CA ARG A 618 8.32 2.39 13.25
C ARG A 618 8.12 3.72 12.53
N LYS A 619 8.85 3.95 11.44
CA LYS A 619 8.71 5.19 10.65
C LYS A 619 7.32 5.32 10.03
N ALA A 620 6.75 4.25 9.47
CA ALA A 620 5.39 4.25 8.94
C ALA A 620 4.32 4.48 10.04
N ALA A 621 4.51 3.89 11.22
CA ALA A 621 3.65 4.07 12.38
C ALA A 621 3.70 5.50 12.94
N ASP A 622 4.87 6.13 12.98
CA ASP A 622 5.05 7.54 13.38
C ASP A 622 4.31 8.49 12.42
N LEU A 623 4.16 8.10 11.15
CA LEU A 623 3.34 8.79 10.14
C LEU A 623 1.84 8.44 10.23
N GLY A 624 1.44 7.61 11.20
CA GLY A 624 0.04 7.27 11.47
C GLY A 624 -0.50 6.06 10.72
N TYR A 625 0.33 5.27 10.05
CA TYR A 625 -0.12 4.11 9.27
C TYR A 625 -0.49 2.92 10.18
N LEU A 626 -1.76 2.52 10.16
CA LEU A 626 -2.32 1.56 11.12
C LEU A 626 -1.84 0.11 10.91
N THR A 627 -1.57 -0.28 9.67
CA THR A 627 -1.01 -1.59 9.34
C THR A 627 0.35 -1.78 10.00
N ALA A 628 1.25 -0.80 9.84
CA ALA A 628 2.57 -0.81 10.48
C ALA A 628 2.50 -0.86 12.01
N LEU A 629 1.50 -0.23 12.65
CA LEU A 629 1.27 -0.40 14.10
C LEU A 629 0.96 -1.87 14.44
N CYS A 630 0.11 -2.53 13.66
CA CYS A 630 -0.21 -3.94 13.85
C CYS A 630 1.02 -4.84 13.59
N ASP A 631 1.82 -4.55 12.57
CA ASP A 631 3.02 -5.33 12.23
C ASP A 631 4.12 -5.16 13.27
N LEU A 632 4.26 -3.97 13.87
CA LEU A 632 5.09 -3.78 15.06
C LEU A 632 4.59 -4.63 16.22
N GLY A 633 3.28 -4.69 16.43
CA GLY A 633 2.67 -5.56 17.44
C GLY A 633 3.11 -7.02 17.26
N LEU A 634 3.03 -7.54 16.03
CA LEU A 634 3.46 -8.89 15.68
C LEU A 634 4.97 -9.09 15.92
N CYS A 635 5.80 -8.12 15.51
CA CYS A 635 7.24 -8.18 15.71
C CYS A 635 7.61 -8.26 17.20
N TYR A 636 6.97 -7.47 18.06
CA TYR A 636 7.21 -7.53 19.52
C TYR A 636 6.64 -8.80 20.16
N GLU A 637 5.52 -9.33 19.66
CA GLU A 637 4.92 -10.57 20.16
C GLU A 637 5.83 -11.77 19.94
N ASN A 638 6.46 -11.84 18.76
CA ASN A 638 7.33 -12.95 18.34
C ASN A 638 8.81 -12.74 18.63
N GLY A 639 9.26 -11.49 18.82
CA GLY A 639 10.67 -11.14 18.91
C GLY A 639 11.38 -11.06 17.55
N ASP A 640 10.65 -10.70 16.49
CA ASP A 640 11.20 -10.57 15.14
C ASP A 640 11.84 -9.19 14.95
N GLY A 641 13.18 -9.14 14.87
CA GLY A 641 13.92 -7.88 14.72
C GLY A 641 13.98 -6.98 15.97
N VAL A 642 13.30 -7.39 17.05
CA VAL A 642 13.28 -6.74 18.36
C VAL A 642 13.30 -7.79 19.47
N GLU A 643 13.67 -7.39 20.68
CA GLU A 643 13.48 -8.26 21.86
C GLU A 643 11.98 -8.51 22.07
N MET A 644 11.63 -9.78 22.31
CA MET A 644 10.24 -10.19 22.54
C MET A 644 9.67 -9.45 23.75
N ASP A 645 8.61 -8.66 23.53
CA ASP A 645 7.88 -7.91 24.54
C ASP A 645 6.38 -7.94 24.21
N LYS A 646 5.70 -8.94 24.77
CA LYS A 646 4.27 -9.15 24.53
C LYS A 646 3.40 -8.01 25.10
N ALA A 647 3.85 -7.32 26.14
CA ALA A 647 3.11 -6.19 26.70
C ALA A 647 3.18 -4.98 25.74
N GLN A 648 4.35 -4.76 25.15
CA GLN A 648 4.51 -3.76 24.09
C GLN A 648 3.69 -4.11 22.84
N ALA A 649 3.61 -5.40 22.46
CA ALA A 649 2.76 -5.85 21.36
C ALA A 649 1.29 -5.44 21.56
N VAL A 650 0.73 -5.72 22.75
CA VAL A 650 -0.64 -5.32 23.13
C VAL A 650 -0.82 -3.80 23.05
N SER A 651 0.17 -3.00 23.43
CA SER A 651 0.12 -1.54 23.33
C SER A 651 -0.02 -1.06 21.87
N TYR A 652 0.71 -1.69 20.94
CA TYR A 652 0.60 -1.36 19.52
C TYR A 652 -0.72 -1.82 18.91
N TYR A 653 -1.17 -3.05 19.22
CA TYR A 653 -2.47 -3.53 18.80
C TYR A 653 -3.60 -2.63 19.30
N LEU A 654 -3.54 -2.18 20.56
CA LEU A 654 -4.53 -1.25 21.13
C LEU A 654 -4.60 0.07 20.36
N GLN A 655 -3.46 0.68 20.06
CA GLN A 655 -3.41 1.94 19.31
C GLN A 655 -4.05 1.82 17.91
N ALA A 656 -3.80 0.73 17.20
CA ALA A 656 -4.41 0.47 15.89
C ALA A 656 -5.90 0.10 16.01
N ALA A 657 -6.26 -0.72 17.00
CA ALA A 657 -7.63 -1.20 17.23
C ALA A 657 -8.60 -0.06 17.61
N GLU A 658 -8.16 0.89 18.46
CA GLU A 658 -8.93 2.07 18.85
C GLU A 658 -9.23 3.00 17.66
N ARG A 659 -8.38 2.97 16.63
CA ARG A 659 -8.56 3.70 15.36
C ARG A 659 -9.29 2.90 14.30
N GLY A 660 -9.87 1.74 14.68
CA GLY A 660 -10.71 0.94 13.79
C GLY A 660 -9.96 -0.07 12.92
N TYR A 661 -8.66 -0.32 13.14
CA TYR A 661 -7.94 -1.32 12.34
C TYR A 661 -8.33 -2.74 12.74
N VAL A 662 -9.13 -3.38 11.88
CA VAL A 662 -9.80 -4.67 12.14
C VAL A 662 -8.84 -5.82 12.49
N PRO A 663 -7.70 -6.04 11.79
CA PRO A 663 -6.76 -7.08 12.19
C PRO A 663 -6.19 -6.88 13.60
N ALA A 664 -5.91 -5.64 14.00
CA ALA A 664 -5.43 -5.34 15.35
C ALA A 664 -6.51 -5.54 16.41
N GLN A 665 -7.79 -5.25 16.12
CA GLN A 665 -8.90 -5.59 17.01
C GLN A 665 -8.97 -7.10 17.25
N CYS A 666 -8.83 -7.91 16.20
CA CYS A 666 -8.79 -9.37 16.33
C CYS A 666 -7.58 -9.87 17.13
N ASN A 667 -6.38 -9.34 16.85
CA ASN A 667 -5.16 -9.71 17.58
C ASN A 667 -5.26 -9.33 19.05
N LEU A 668 -5.74 -8.12 19.36
CA LEU A 668 -5.96 -7.67 20.73
C LEU A 668 -6.99 -8.52 21.47
N GLY A 669 -8.09 -8.88 20.81
CA GLY A 669 -9.10 -9.79 21.35
C GLY A 669 -8.49 -11.16 21.68
N TYR A 670 -7.68 -11.71 20.79
CA TYR A 670 -6.94 -12.95 21.04
C TYR A 670 -5.92 -12.83 22.18
N CYS A 671 -5.21 -11.71 22.30
CA CYS A 671 -4.29 -11.46 23.41
C CYS A 671 -4.99 -11.49 24.77
N TYR A 672 -6.16 -10.83 24.89
CA TYR A 672 -6.96 -10.88 26.12
C TYR A 672 -7.54 -12.26 26.40
N LEU A 673 -7.87 -13.02 25.36
CA LEU A 673 -8.37 -14.38 25.51
C LEU A 673 -7.28 -15.29 26.08
N GLU A 674 -6.08 -15.26 25.52
CA GLU A 674 -5.00 -16.20 25.88
C GLU A 674 -4.03 -15.65 26.96
N GLY A 675 -4.19 -14.40 27.39
CA GLY A 675 -3.29 -13.76 28.36
C GLY A 675 -1.91 -13.45 27.78
N ILE A 676 -1.86 -13.10 26.49
CA ILE A 676 -0.61 -12.76 25.78
C ILE A 676 -0.29 -11.29 26.07
N GLY A 677 0.75 -11.03 26.86
CA GLY A 677 1.19 -9.67 27.18
C GLY A 677 0.25 -8.87 28.10
N CYS A 678 -0.84 -9.49 28.55
CA CYS A 678 -1.84 -8.91 29.43
C CYS A 678 -2.47 -10.00 30.32
N GLU A 679 -3.21 -9.61 31.34
CA GLU A 679 -4.03 -10.55 32.11
C GLU A 679 -5.19 -11.07 31.24
N VAL A 680 -5.58 -12.33 31.45
CA VAL A 680 -6.75 -12.92 30.79
C VAL A 680 -8.00 -12.11 31.16
N ASP A 681 -8.69 -11.59 30.15
CA ASP A 681 -9.90 -10.78 30.27
C ASP A 681 -10.88 -11.19 29.17
N GLU A 682 -11.62 -12.27 29.41
CA GLU A 682 -12.49 -12.87 28.41
C GLU A 682 -13.62 -11.93 27.96
N GLN A 683 -14.04 -11.02 28.84
CA GLN A 683 -15.07 -10.04 28.51
C GLN A 683 -14.54 -9.02 27.50
N LYS A 684 -13.34 -8.46 27.73
CA LYS A 684 -12.70 -7.59 26.73
C LYS A 684 -12.32 -8.33 25.45
N ALA A 685 -11.92 -9.58 25.55
CA ALA A 685 -11.63 -10.41 24.38
C ALA A 685 -12.85 -10.44 23.45
N VAL A 686 -14.02 -10.78 23.99
CA VAL A 686 -15.28 -10.82 23.25
C VAL A 686 -15.65 -9.44 22.70
N GLU A 687 -15.54 -8.36 23.48
CA GLU A 687 -15.85 -7.00 23.00
C GLU A 687 -15.02 -6.59 21.77
N TRP A 688 -13.73 -6.91 21.73
CA TRP A 688 -12.87 -6.61 20.58
C TRP A 688 -13.11 -7.56 19.40
N LEU A 689 -13.33 -8.85 19.67
CA LEU A 689 -13.67 -9.83 18.64
C LEU A 689 -15.02 -9.51 17.99
N GLU A 690 -16.00 -9.02 18.75
CA GLU A 690 -17.30 -8.60 18.22
C GLU A 690 -17.19 -7.41 17.27
N LYS A 691 -16.35 -6.41 17.59
CA LYS A 691 -16.08 -5.28 16.67
C LYS A 691 -15.49 -5.78 15.34
N ALA A 692 -14.43 -6.58 15.42
CA ALA A 692 -13.81 -7.13 14.21
C ALA A 692 -14.75 -8.06 13.42
N ALA A 693 -15.62 -8.80 14.11
CA ALA A 693 -16.62 -9.66 13.48
C ALA A 693 -17.75 -8.87 12.80
N GLN A 694 -18.14 -7.70 13.34
CA GLN A 694 -19.12 -6.80 12.71
C GLN A 694 -18.61 -6.27 11.36
N ASP A 695 -17.31 -6.05 11.24
CA ASP A 695 -16.64 -5.70 9.98
C ASP A 695 -16.37 -6.92 9.06
N GLY A 696 -16.86 -8.11 9.44
CA GLY A 696 -16.78 -9.32 8.63
C GLY A 696 -15.43 -10.03 8.66
N TYR A 697 -14.60 -9.82 9.69
CA TYR A 697 -13.27 -10.46 9.76
C TYR A 697 -13.36 -11.94 10.15
N PRO A 698 -13.01 -12.89 9.26
CA PRO A 698 -13.33 -14.30 9.45
C PRO A 698 -12.62 -14.95 10.64
N ARG A 699 -11.38 -14.54 10.93
CA ARG A 699 -10.64 -15.02 12.10
C ARG A 699 -11.32 -14.59 13.40
N ALA A 700 -11.82 -13.35 13.48
CA ALA A 700 -12.53 -12.87 14.67
C ALA A 700 -13.86 -13.61 14.87
N ILE A 701 -14.62 -13.83 13.78
CA ILE A 701 -15.86 -14.62 13.80
C ILE A 701 -15.59 -16.04 14.33
N ALA A 702 -14.55 -16.70 13.85
CA ALA A 702 -14.19 -18.06 14.28
C ALA A 702 -13.69 -18.12 15.75
N LEU A 703 -12.89 -17.15 16.19
CA LEU A 703 -12.47 -17.05 17.60
C LEU A 703 -13.66 -16.81 18.53
N LEU A 704 -14.59 -15.95 18.11
CA LEU A 704 -15.83 -15.70 18.84
C LEU A 704 -16.72 -16.95 18.89
N ALA A 705 -16.76 -17.75 17.82
CA ALA A 705 -17.42 -19.06 17.83
C ALA A 705 -16.82 -20.00 18.89
N GLY A 706 -15.48 -20.05 18.99
CA GLY A 706 -14.79 -20.78 20.05
C GLY A 706 -15.17 -20.30 21.46
N CYS A 707 -15.34 -18.97 21.64
CA CYS A 707 -15.80 -18.40 22.90
C CYS A 707 -17.21 -18.89 23.28
N TYR A 708 -18.15 -18.95 22.32
CA TYR A 708 -19.49 -19.52 22.54
C TYR A 708 -19.47 -21.02 22.84
N ARG A 709 -18.61 -21.79 22.15
CA ARG A 709 -18.47 -23.24 22.39
C ARG A 709 -17.99 -23.54 23.80
N ASP A 710 -17.00 -22.78 24.27
CA ASP A 710 -16.29 -23.04 25.52
C ASP A 710 -16.87 -22.23 26.71
N GLY A 711 -17.78 -21.28 26.44
CA GLY A 711 -18.39 -20.41 27.46
C GLY A 711 -17.42 -19.35 28.03
N ARG A 712 -16.50 -18.85 27.19
CA ARG A 712 -15.44 -17.90 27.58
C ARG A 712 -15.90 -16.47 27.30
N GLY A 713 -16.08 -15.66 28.35
CA GLY A 713 -16.61 -14.28 28.23
C GLY A 713 -18.07 -14.16 27.78
N VAL A 714 -18.69 -15.24 27.31
CA VAL A 714 -20.10 -15.37 26.91
C VAL A 714 -20.73 -16.62 27.52
N ALA A 715 -22.06 -16.69 27.56
CA ALA A 715 -22.74 -17.92 27.94
C ALA A 715 -22.47 -19.02 26.90
N GLN A 716 -22.20 -20.23 27.38
CA GLN A 716 -21.95 -21.37 26.51
C GLN A 716 -23.18 -21.66 25.63
N ASP A 717 -22.98 -21.65 24.32
CA ASP A 717 -24.01 -21.90 23.31
C ASP A 717 -23.42 -22.57 22.08
N ALA A 718 -23.59 -23.89 21.99
CA ALA A 718 -23.07 -24.67 20.88
C ALA A 718 -23.75 -24.33 19.54
N ALA A 719 -25.04 -23.97 19.54
CA ALA A 719 -25.75 -23.65 18.31
C ALA A 719 -25.27 -22.31 17.73
N GLU A 720 -25.05 -21.33 18.60
CA GLU A 720 -24.46 -20.05 18.19
C GLU A 720 -23.01 -20.24 17.71
N ALA A 721 -22.20 -21.06 18.39
CA ALA A 721 -20.85 -21.40 17.95
C ALA A 721 -20.84 -21.99 16.53
N ALA A 722 -21.67 -23.01 16.28
CA ALA A 722 -21.78 -23.62 14.95
C ALA A 722 -22.27 -22.63 13.88
N SER A 723 -23.21 -21.74 14.21
CA SER A 723 -23.69 -20.69 13.30
C SER A 723 -22.57 -19.71 12.91
N ARG A 724 -21.72 -19.30 13.86
CA ARG A 724 -20.59 -18.40 13.58
C ARG A 724 -19.49 -19.11 12.80
N TYR A 725 -19.18 -20.36 13.12
CA TYR A 725 -18.27 -21.17 12.30
C TYR A 725 -18.79 -21.30 10.86
N ALA A 726 -20.10 -21.47 10.66
CA ALA A 726 -20.72 -21.46 9.33
C ALA A 726 -20.53 -20.13 8.60
N GLN A 727 -20.72 -18.98 9.27
CA GLN A 727 -20.50 -17.67 8.69
C GLN A 727 -19.05 -17.47 8.22
N ALA A 728 -18.06 -17.81 9.05
CA ALA A 728 -16.64 -17.73 8.65
C ALA A 728 -16.29 -18.76 7.55
N ALA A 729 -16.92 -19.94 7.57
CA ALA A 729 -16.76 -20.97 6.55
C ALA A 729 -17.30 -20.54 5.17
N GLU A 730 -18.38 -19.75 5.11
CA GLU A 730 -18.89 -19.16 3.86
C GLU A 730 -17.87 -18.21 3.20
N MET A 731 -17.01 -17.57 4.01
CA MET A 731 -15.88 -16.76 3.55
C MET A 731 -14.64 -17.60 3.19
N ASN A 732 -14.77 -18.93 3.13
CA ASN A 732 -13.69 -19.90 2.92
C ASN A 732 -12.55 -19.79 3.96
N TYR A 733 -12.86 -19.42 5.20
CA TYR A 733 -11.86 -19.43 6.27
C TYR A 733 -11.56 -20.87 6.72
N ALA A 734 -10.38 -21.37 6.34
CA ALA A 734 -10.04 -22.79 6.49
C ALA A 734 -10.15 -23.32 7.94
N PRO A 735 -9.71 -22.61 8.99
CA PRO A 735 -9.92 -23.06 10.37
C PRO A 735 -11.39 -23.22 10.74
N ALA A 736 -12.26 -22.28 10.36
CA ALA A 736 -13.69 -22.39 10.63
C ALA A 736 -14.37 -23.52 9.85
N LEU A 737 -13.94 -23.80 8.61
CA LEU A 737 -14.38 -24.99 7.88
C LEU A 737 -14.02 -26.28 8.63
N CYS A 738 -12.82 -26.36 9.22
CA CYS A 738 -12.41 -27.51 10.03
C CYS A 738 -13.26 -27.62 11.32
N ASP A 739 -13.42 -26.53 12.06
CA ASP A 739 -14.21 -26.52 13.30
C ASP A 739 -15.69 -26.84 13.06
N LEU A 740 -16.27 -26.35 11.96
CA LEU A 740 -17.63 -26.70 11.55
C LEU A 740 -17.75 -28.19 11.17
N GLY A 741 -16.73 -28.73 10.50
CA GLY A 741 -16.63 -30.17 10.24
C GLY A 741 -16.68 -30.99 11.53
N LEU A 742 -15.94 -30.55 12.56
CA LEU A 742 -15.96 -31.18 13.88
C LEU A 742 -17.32 -31.07 14.57
N CYS A 743 -18.01 -29.92 14.44
CA CYS A 743 -19.37 -29.75 14.94
C CYS A 743 -20.33 -30.79 14.32
N TYR A 744 -20.25 -31.02 13.01
CA TYR A 744 -21.06 -32.04 12.32
C TYR A 744 -20.66 -33.48 12.68
N GLU A 745 -19.37 -33.78 12.87
CA GLU A 745 -18.89 -35.10 13.28
C GLU A 745 -19.42 -35.48 14.67
N MET A 746 -19.40 -34.52 15.60
CA MET A 746 -19.77 -34.73 17.00
C MET A 746 -21.27 -34.48 17.27
N GLY A 747 -21.96 -33.76 16.40
CA GLY A 747 -23.32 -33.27 16.65
C GLY A 747 -23.37 -32.13 17.68
N ASP A 748 -22.33 -31.30 17.72
CA ASP A 748 -22.22 -30.17 18.66
C ASP A 748 -22.81 -28.91 18.04
N GLY A 749 -23.93 -28.42 18.59
CA GLY A 749 -24.66 -27.27 18.06
C GLY A 749 -25.45 -27.51 16.75
N VAL A 750 -25.18 -28.61 16.07
CA VAL A 750 -25.86 -29.06 14.84
C VAL A 750 -26.29 -30.52 14.93
N GLU A 751 -27.22 -30.94 14.08
CA GLU A 751 -27.53 -32.37 13.95
C GLU A 751 -26.30 -33.11 13.42
N LYS A 752 -25.93 -34.20 14.10
CA LYS A 752 -24.77 -35.03 13.74
C LYS A 752 -24.90 -35.53 12.29
N ASP A 753 -23.90 -35.23 11.47
CA ASP A 753 -23.82 -35.59 10.05
C ASP A 753 -22.36 -35.81 9.64
N GLU A 754 -21.88 -37.04 9.77
CA GLU A 754 -20.49 -37.39 9.49
C GLU A 754 -20.11 -37.20 8.01
N ALA A 755 -21.07 -37.29 7.08
CA ALA A 755 -20.81 -37.07 5.66
C ALA A 755 -20.53 -35.59 5.37
N LYS A 756 -21.29 -34.68 6.00
CA LYS A 756 -20.99 -33.24 5.95
C LYS A 756 -19.65 -32.91 6.61
N ALA A 757 -19.29 -33.60 7.70
CA ALA A 757 -17.98 -33.41 8.32
C ALA A 757 -16.84 -33.67 7.32
N VAL A 758 -16.91 -34.78 6.58
CA VAL A 758 -15.95 -35.10 5.50
C VAL A 758 -15.94 -34.05 4.39
N GLU A 759 -17.09 -33.51 3.99
CA GLU A 759 -17.19 -32.43 3.00
C GLU A 759 -16.43 -31.16 3.47
N TYR A 760 -16.69 -30.72 4.71
CA TYR A 760 -16.05 -29.53 5.28
C TYR A 760 -14.55 -29.74 5.52
N TYR A 761 -14.14 -30.91 6.03
CA TYR A 761 -12.73 -31.26 6.16
C TYR A 761 -12.01 -31.29 4.82
N THR A 762 -12.66 -31.76 3.75
CA THR A 762 -12.11 -31.74 2.39
C THR A 762 -11.87 -30.32 1.92
N ARG A 763 -12.89 -29.45 1.98
CA ARG A 763 -12.75 -28.04 1.59
C ARG A 763 -11.67 -27.31 2.39
N SER A 764 -11.65 -27.51 3.71
CA SER A 764 -10.62 -26.92 4.58
C SER A 764 -9.22 -27.44 4.27
N GLY A 765 -9.10 -28.74 4.00
CA GLY A 765 -7.82 -29.37 3.69
C GLY A 765 -7.27 -28.97 2.32
N GLU A 766 -8.14 -28.72 1.34
CA GLU A 766 -7.77 -28.16 0.02
C GLU A 766 -7.23 -26.73 0.13
N LEU A 767 -7.71 -25.96 1.11
CA LEU A 767 -7.17 -24.65 1.46
C LEU A 767 -5.90 -24.72 2.33
N GLY A 768 -5.38 -25.92 2.58
CA GLY A 768 -4.10 -26.14 3.26
C GLY A 768 -4.18 -26.34 4.78
N ASN A 769 -5.36 -26.39 5.40
CA ASN A 769 -5.45 -26.55 6.85
C ASN A 769 -4.99 -27.94 7.32
N ALA A 770 -3.87 -28.01 8.04
CA ALA A 770 -3.26 -29.27 8.47
C ALA A 770 -4.15 -30.10 9.43
N ALA A 771 -4.93 -29.45 10.29
CA ALA A 771 -5.85 -30.15 11.20
C ALA A 771 -6.98 -30.83 10.42
N ALA A 772 -7.55 -30.16 9.42
CA ALA A 772 -8.59 -30.72 8.57
C ALA A 772 -8.07 -31.85 7.68
N GLN A 773 -6.86 -31.70 7.13
CA GLN A 773 -6.15 -32.77 6.40
C GLN A 773 -5.94 -34.00 7.29
N CYS A 774 -5.54 -33.79 8.54
CA CYS A 774 -5.40 -34.86 9.54
C CYS A 774 -6.74 -35.53 9.88
N ASN A 775 -7.79 -34.73 10.11
CA ASN A 775 -9.12 -35.24 10.43
C ASN A 775 -9.72 -36.01 9.24
N LEU A 776 -9.56 -35.52 8.02
CA LEU A 776 -9.99 -36.22 6.81
C LEU A 776 -9.25 -37.55 6.62
N GLY A 777 -7.93 -37.56 6.82
CA GLY A 777 -7.14 -38.79 6.81
C GLY A 777 -7.64 -39.80 7.84
N TYR A 778 -7.93 -39.33 9.06
CA TYR A 778 -8.52 -40.16 10.12
C TYR A 778 -9.91 -40.69 9.75
N CYS A 779 -10.77 -39.88 9.13
CA CYS A 779 -12.08 -40.32 8.64
C CYS A 779 -11.94 -41.48 7.64
N TYR A 780 -11.02 -41.40 6.68
CA TYR A 780 -10.76 -42.49 5.74
C TYR A 780 -10.16 -43.74 6.40
N LEU A 781 -9.31 -43.60 7.41
CA LEU A 781 -8.77 -44.75 8.17
C LEU A 781 -9.82 -45.48 9.01
N ARG A 782 -10.88 -44.78 9.43
CA ARG A 782 -11.90 -45.32 10.35
C ARG A 782 -13.28 -45.49 9.73
N GLY A 783 -13.52 -44.98 8.53
CA GLY A 783 -14.81 -45.01 7.85
C GLY A 783 -15.85 -44.09 8.49
N ILE A 784 -15.43 -42.90 8.95
CA ILE A 784 -16.32 -41.91 9.57
C ILE A 784 -16.89 -41.04 8.45
N GLY A 785 -18.21 -41.11 8.21
CA GLY A 785 -18.86 -40.36 7.13
C GLY A 785 -18.49 -40.79 5.69
N CYS A 786 -17.61 -41.77 5.53
CA CYS A 786 -17.13 -42.30 4.26
C CYS A 786 -16.80 -43.80 4.35
N GLU A 787 -16.53 -44.45 3.22
CA GLU A 787 -16.01 -45.82 3.22
C GLU A 787 -14.56 -45.83 3.71
N THR A 788 -14.18 -46.86 4.47
CA THR A 788 -12.78 -47.08 4.89
C THR A 788 -11.87 -47.22 3.67
N ASP A 789 -10.88 -46.35 3.57
CA ASP A 789 -9.96 -46.28 2.43
C ASP A 789 -8.60 -45.75 2.89
N ALA A 790 -7.77 -46.63 3.46
CA ALA A 790 -6.47 -46.24 3.99
C ALA A 790 -5.56 -45.63 2.89
N ALA A 791 -5.66 -46.08 1.64
CA ALA A 791 -4.87 -45.54 0.54
C ALA A 791 -5.22 -44.07 0.24
N LYS A 792 -6.49 -43.67 0.39
CA LYS A 792 -6.89 -42.25 0.30
C LYS A 792 -6.48 -41.43 1.51
N ALA A 793 -6.31 -42.03 2.68
CA ALA A 793 -5.87 -41.31 3.88
C ALA A 793 -4.42 -40.79 3.76
N ILE A 794 -3.52 -41.58 3.17
CA ILE A 794 -2.07 -41.30 3.16
C ILE A 794 -1.72 -39.93 2.58
N PRO A 795 -2.18 -39.52 1.37
CA PRO A 795 -1.78 -38.23 0.82
C PRO A 795 -2.26 -37.03 1.65
N TRP A 796 -3.40 -37.17 2.35
CA TRP A 796 -3.89 -36.12 3.26
C TRP A 796 -3.04 -36.04 4.53
N LEU A 797 -2.71 -37.19 5.11
CA LEU A 797 -1.84 -37.24 6.28
C LEU A 797 -0.41 -36.76 5.96
N GLU A 798 0.13 -37.08 4.78
CA GLU A 798 1.44 -36.60 4.32
C GLU A 798 1.48 -35.07 4.21
N ARG A 799 0.46 -34.44 3.62
CA ARG A 799 0.35 -32.97 3.56
C ARG A 799 0.29 -32.31 4.94
N ALA A 800 -0.44 -32.92 5.89
CA ALA A 800 -0.50 -32.42 7.26
C ALA A 800 0.85 -32.63 7.99
N ALA A 801 1.52 -33.75 7.73
CA ALA A 801 2.82 -34.08 8.31
C ALA A 801 3.96 -33.19 7.78
N GLU A 802 3.92 -32.79 6.50
CA GLU A 802 4.84 -31.80 5.92
C GLU A 802 4.75 -30.44 6.63
N GLN A 803 3.56 -30.08 7.11
CA GLN A 803 3.33 -28.90 7.94
C GLN A 803 3.67 -29.15 9.44
N GLY A 804 4.15 -30.35 9.78
CA GLY A 804 4.55 -30.72 11.13
C GLY A 804 3.40 -31.04 12.08
N HIS A 805 2.20 -31.36 11.58
CA HIS A 805 1.03 -31.66 12.42
C HIS A 805 1.23 -32.96 13.22
N PRO A 806 1.35 -32.92 14.57
CA PRO A 806 1.86 -34.05 15.34
C PRO A 806 0.98 -35.31 15.28
N ARG A 807 -0.35 -35.14 15.30
CA ARG A 807 -1.29 -36.27 15.16
C ARG A 807 -1.22 -36.92 13.77
N ALA A 808 -0.91 -36.16 12.72
CA ALA A 808 -0.80 -36.71 11.38
C ALA A 808 0.49 -37.54 11.21
N LEU A 809 1.60 -37.03 11.77
CA LEU A 809 2.86 -37.76 11.88
C LEU A 809 2.65 -39.09 12.64
N ASP A 810 1.98 -39.05 13.77
CA ASP A 810 1.64 -40.24 14.58
C ASP A 810 0.80 -41.27 13.79
N LEU A 811 -0.28 -40.82 13.14
CA LEU A 811 -1.13 -41.69 12.30
C LEU A 811 -0.37 -42.28 11.10
N LEU A 812 0.56 -41.55 10.49
CA LEU A 812 1.45 -42.11 9.46
C LEU A 812 2.41 -43.14 10.05
N GLY A 813 2.89 -42.90 11.28
CA GLY A 813 3.66 -43.88 12.05
C GLY A 813 2.92 -45.21 12.15
N ASP A 814 1.66 -45.17 12.58
CA ASP A 814 0.76 -46.33 12.62
C ASP A 814 0.63 -46.99 11.24
N CYS A 815 0.31 -46.21 10.20
CA CYS A 815 0.10 -46.75 8.85
C CYS A 815 1.33 -47.49 8.32
N TYR A 816 2.54 -46.94 8.48
CA TYR A 816 3.78 -47.60 8.05
C TYR A 816 4.15 -48.79 8.92
N LEU A 817 3.91 -48.72 10.23
CA LEU A 817 4.23 -49.81 11.16
C LEU A 817 3.36 -51.05 10.90
N TYR A 818 2.08 -50.86 10.58
CA TYR A 818 1.12 -51.95 10.38
C TYR A 818 0.85 -52.29 8.91
N GLY A 819 1.24 -51.43 7.96
CA GLY A 819 1.01 -51.61 6.53
C GLY A 819 -0.41 -51.22 6.08
N ASP A 820 -1.02 -50.24 6.75
CA ASP A 820 -2.37 -49.76 6.42
C ASP A 820 -2.31 -48.72 5.30
N GLY A 821 -2.73 -49.08 4.09
CA GLY A 821 -2.71 -48.19 2.92
C GLY A 821 -1.34 -47.96 2.29
N VAL A 822 -0.27 -48.47 2.93
CA VAL A 822 1.13 -48.43 2.46
C VAL A 822 1.81 -49.78 2.64
N GLU A 823 2.94 -49.99 1.97
CA GLU A 823 3.81 -51.13 2.28
C GLU A 823 4.37 -50.98 3.70
N LYS A 824 4.32 -52.07 4.47
CA LYS A 824 4.82 -52.08 5.85
C LYS A 824 6.31 -51.74 5.89
N ASP A 825 6.66 -50.69 6.64
CA ASP A 825 8.02 -50.20 6.86
C ASP A 825 8.16 -49.73 8.31
N GLU A 826 8.73 -50.61 9.15
CA GLU A 826 8.85 -50.35 10.59
C GLU A 826 9.81 -49.19 10.89
N GLN A 827 10.86 -49.03 10.08
CA GLN A 827 11.85 -47.96 10.29
C GLN A 827 11.22 -46.60 9.99
N ARG A 828 10.51 -46.50 8.86
CA ARG A 828 9.79 -45.28 8.49
C ARG A 828 8.68 -44.94 9.48
N GLY A 829 7.96 -45.95 9.99
CA GLY A 829 6.96 -45.76 11.05
C GLY A 829 7.57 -45.16 12.32
N ALA A 830 8.68 -45.71 12.81
CA ALA A 830 9.38 -45.20 13.98
C ALA A 830 9.96 -43.79 13.77
N ASP A 831 10.39 -43.45 12.55
CA ASP A 831 10.88 -42.11 12.21
C ASP A 831 9.77 -41.06 12.24
N TYR A 832 8.54 -41.40 11.84
CA TYR A 832 7.39 -40.50 11.99
C TYR A 832 7.01 -40.29 13.46
N TYR A 833 7.00 -41.35 14.28
CA TYR A 833 6.81 -41.19 15.73
C TYR A 833 7.89 -40.30 16.35
N ARG A 834 9.16 -40.41 15.91
CA ARG A 834 10.24 -39.54 16.38
C ARG A 834 9.96 -38.07 16.08
N GLN A 835 9.53 -37.75 14.87
CA GLN A 835 9.20 -36.37 14.48
C GLN A 835 8.01 -35.80 15.29
N ALA A 836 6.99 -36.61 15.57
CA ALA A 836 5.87 -36.22 16.43
C ALA A 836 6.32 -36.06 17.90
N ALA A 837 7.18 -36.95 18.39
CA ALA A 837 7.73 -36.92 19.75
C ALA A 837 8.62 -35.70 20.00
N GLU A 838 9.42 -35.27 19.01
CA GLU A 838 10.22 -34.03 19.07
C GLU A 838 9.36 -32.77 19.26
N ARG A 839 8.06 -32.85 18.91
CA ARG A 839 7.05 -31.81 19.13
C ARG A 839 6.26 -32.02 20.43
N ASN A 840 6.74 -32.88 21.33
CA ASN A 840 6.11 -33.26 22.60
C ASN A 840 4.69 -33.84 22.44
N TYR A 841 4.39 -34.53 21.34
CA TYR A 841 3.13 -35.22 21.21
C TYR A 841 3.14 -36.49 22.06
N SER A 842 2.30 -36.52 23.10
CA SER A 842 2.39 -37.52 24.17
C SER A 842 2.11 -38.94 23.68
N VAL A 843 1.22 -39.12 22.71
CA VAL A 843 0.90 -40.43 22.11
C VAL A 843 2.12 -40.98 21.37
N ALA A 844 2.69 -40.22 20.44
CA ALA A 844 3.91 -40.61 19.73
C ALA A 844 5.13 -40.85 20.64
N LEU A 845 5.27 -40.10 21.74
CA LEU A 845 6.31 -40.39 22.75
C LEU A 845 6.12 -41.79 23.36
N CYS A 846 4.88 -42.19 23.64
CA CYS A 846 4.56 -43.53 24.12
C CYS A 846 4.83 -44.59 23.03
N ASP A 847 4.39 -44.35 21.81
CA ASP A 847 4.53 -45.33 20.71
C ASP A 847 5.99 -45.50 20.28
N LEU A 848 6.77 -44.42 20.25
CA LEU A 848 8.22 -44.49 20.09
C LEU A 848 8.90 -45.23 21.25
N GLY A 849 8.41 -45.02 22.48
CA GLY A 849 8.86 -45.79 23.64
C GLY A 849 8.66 -47.29 23.44
N LEU A 850 7.50 -47.70 22.89
CA LEU A 850 7.20 -49.09 22.56
C LEU A 850 8.10 -49.63 21.45
N CYS A 851 8.40 -48.83 20.42
CA CYS A 851 9.38 -49.18 19.39
C CYS A 851 10.76 -49.48 20.00
N TYR A 852 11.25 -48.62 20.91
CA TYR A 852 12.54 -48.84 21.58
C TYR A 852 12.52 -50.02 22.57
N GLU A 853 11.40 -50.27 23.27
CA GLU A 853 11.29 -51.42 24.19
C GLU A 853 11.40 -52.75 23.44
N ASN A 854 10.77 -52.83 22.25
CA ASN A 854 10.66 -54.05 21.45
C ASN A 854 11.70 -54.17 20.33
N GLY A 855 12.41 -53.09 19.99
CA GLY A 855 13.31 -53.03 18.84
C GLY A 855 12.58 -53.02 17.48
N THR A 856 11.40 -52.41 17.42
CA THR A 856 10.57 -52.33 16.20
C THR A 856 10.92 -51.05 15.43
N GLY A 857 11.52 -51.18 14.24
CA GLY A 857 11.98 -50.05 13.43
C GLY A 857 13.19 -49.28 13.99
N VAL A 858 13.63 -49.58 15.21
CA VAL A 858 14.79 -49.01 15.90
C VAL A 858 15.57 -50.10 16.63
N GLU A 859 16.83 -49.84 16.96
CA GLU A 859 17.58 -50.73 17.84
C GLU A 859 16.95 -50.75 19.24
N MET A 860 16.78 -51.94 19.81
CA MET A 860 16.17 -52.11 21.13
C MET A 860 16.98 -51.38 22.20
N ASP A 861 16.35 -50.42 22.87
CA ASP A 861 16.92 -49.65 23.98
C ASP A 861 15.86 -49.40 25.06
N LYS A 862 15.83 -50.29 26.05
CA LYS A 862 14.87 -50.24 27.17
C LYS A 862 15.06 -49.03 28.08
N THR A 863 16.26 -48.48 28.15
CA THR A 863 16.53 -47.27 28.95
C THR A 863 15.90 -46.07 28.27
N ARG A 864 16.07 -45.97 26.94
CA ARG A 864 15.43 -44.94 26.13
C ARG A 864 13.91 -45.05 26.13
N ALA A 865 13.38 -46.27 26.06
CA ALA A 865 11.94 -46.53 26.18
C ALA A 865 11.36 -45.95 27.48
N LEU A 866 11.98 -46.25 28.63
CA LEU A 866 11.55 -45.71 29.92
C LEU A 866 11.60 -44.18 29.96
N GLN A 867 12.64 -43.55 29.42
CA GLN A 867 12.73 -42.09 29.35
C GLN A 867 11.55 -41.47 28.58
N LEU A 868 11.21 -42.07 27.44
CA LEU A 868 10.09 -41.61 26.60
C LEU A 868 8.73 -41.82 27.30
N TYR A 869 8.55 -42.95 27.99
CA TYR A 869 7.35 -43.18 28.80
C TYR A 869 7.21 -42.18 29.94
N LEU A 870 8.30 -41.82 30.62
CA LEU A 870 8.27 -40.79 31.67
C LEU A 870 7.90 -39.42 31.10
N GLN A 871 8.52 -39.03 29.98
CA GLN A 871 8.21 -37.76 29.31
C GLN A 871 6.75 -37.70 28.86
N SER A 872 6.26 -38.76 28.21
CA SER A 872 4.85 -38.89 27.80
C SER A 872 3.89 -38.90 29.00
N GLY A 873 4.28 -39.57 30.09
CA GLY A 873 3.49 -39.67 31.31
C GLY A 873 3.36 -38.36 32.07
N GLU A 874 4.41 -37.53 32.08
CA GLU A 874 4.35 -36.15 32.61
C GLU A 874 3.41 -35.26 31.79
N LEU A 875 3.26 -35.52 30.48
CA LEU A 875 2.25 -34.90 29.62
C LEU A 875 0.84 -35.50 29.81
N GLY A 876 0.67 -36.42 30.76
CA GLY A 876 -0.64 -36.97 31.15
C GLY A 876 -1.10 -38.19 30.35
N ASN A 877 -0.25 -38.82 29.53
CA ASN A 877 -0.61 -40.03 28.79
C ASN A 877 -0.71 -41.25 29.72
N LEU A 878 -1.92 -41.82 29.85
CA LEU A 878 -2.20 -42.91 30.80
C LEU A 878 -1.50 -44.23 30.44
N ALA A 879 -1.36 -44.52 29.14
CA ALA A 879 -0.68 -45.72 28.67
C ALA A 879 0.82 -45.64 29.00
N ALA A 880 1.44 -44.48 28.80
CA ALA A 880 2.84 -44.24 29.14
C ALA A 880 3.10 -44.26 30.65
N GLN A 881 2.23 -43.65 31.46
CA GLN A 881 2.30 -43.77 32.93
C GLN A 881 2.26 -45.23 33.38
N THR A 882 1.37 -46.02 32.78
CA THR A 882 1.25 -47.45 33.07
C THR A 882 2.47 -48.25 32.62
N ASN A 883 3.01 -47.94 31.44
CA ASN A 883 4.23 -48.58 30.92
C ASN A 883 5.43 -48.23 31.79
N ALA A 884 5.61 -46.98 32.20
CA ALA A 884 6.65 -46.55 33.13
C ALA A 884 6.53 -47.29 34.48
N GLY A 885 5.33 -47.37 35.04
CA GLY A 885 5.05 -48.13 36.25
C GLY A 885 5.41 -49.61 36.12
N PHE A 886 5.03 -50.23 35.00
CA PHE A 886 5.40 -51.62 34.68
C PHE A 886 6.91 -51.82 34.53
N CYS A 887 7.60 -50.88 33.86
CA CYS A 887 9.05 -50.91 33.71
C CYS A 887 9.76 -50.87 35.07
N TYR A 888 9.35 -49.98 35.97
CA TYR A 888 9.90 -49.93 37.33
C TYR A 888 9.59 -51.19 38.13
N LEU A 889 8.39 -51.77 37.99
CA LEU A 889 8.02 -53.00 38.69
C LEU A 889 8.87 -54.20 38.25
N ARG A 890 9.25 -54.25 36.97
CA ARG A 890 9.99 -55.36 36.36
C ARG A 890 11.49 -55.11 36.17
N GLY A 891 11.99 -53.90 36.43
CA GLY A 891 13.36 -53.51 36.16
C GLY A 891 13.69 -53.46 34.66
N ILE A 892 12.76 -52.97 33.84
CA ILE A 892 12.96 -52.81 32.39
C ILE A 892 13.56 -51.42 32.16
N GLY A 893 14.80 -51.37 31.65
CA GLY A 893 15.50 -50.10 31.41
C GLY A 893 15.98 -49.37 32.67
N CYS A 894 15.80 -49.98 33.84
CA CYS A 894 16.20 -49.45 35.16
C CYS A 894 16.40 -50.58 36.17
N GLU A 895 16.96 -50.27 37.33
CA GLU A 895 16.85 -51.16 38.50
C GLU A 895 15.39 -51.20 38.98
N ALA A 896 14.90 -52.40 39.34
CA ALA A 896 13.53 -52.56 39.80
C ALA A 896 13.25 -51.70 41.04
N ASN A 897 12.19 -50.91 41.00
CA ASN A 897 11.80 -49.99 42.07
C ASN A 897 10.27 -50.00 42.23
N ALA A 898 9.79 -50.82 43.15
CA ALA A 898 8.36 -50.99 43.36
C ALA A 898 7.66 -49.72 43.92
N ALA A 899 8.38 -48.84 44.62
CA ALA A 899 7.80 -47.59 45.12
C ALA A 899 7.51 -46.61 43.98
N GLU A 900 8.45 -46.45 43.04
CA GLU A 900 8.23 -45.66 41.82
C GLU A 900 7.17 -46.29 40.91
N ALA A 901 7.14 -47.63 40.83
CA ALA A 901 6.11 -48.34 40.07
C ALA A 901 4.70 -47.95 40.56
N VAL A 902 4.47 -48.00 41.88
CA VAL A 902 3.19 -47.64 42.49
C VAL A 902 2.85 -46.18 42.22
N LEU A 903 3.80 -45.24 42.34
CA LEU A 903 3.56 -43.82 42.08
C LEU A 903 2.98 -43.58 40.68
N TRP A 904 3.60 -44.18 39.66
CA TRP A 904 3.16 -44.03 38.27
C TRP A 904 1.86 -44.77 37.97
N LEU A 905 1.67 -45.96 38.55
CA LEU A 905 0.44 -46.72 38.41
C LEU A 905 -0.75 -46.01 39.09
N GLU A 906 -0.56 -45.38 40.25
CA GLU A 906 -1.61 -44.62 40.96
C GLU A 906 -2.09 -43.44 40.10
N ARG A 907 -1.19 -42.69 39.46
CA ARG A 907 -1.56 -41.56 38.56
C ARG A 907 -2.52 -42.00 37.44
N ALA A 908 -2.28 -43.16 36.83
CA ALA A 908 -3.12 -43.69 35.76
C ALA A 908 -4.39 -44.38 36.30
N ALA A 909 -4.28 -45.08 37.43
CA ALA A 909 -5.38 -45.78 38.10
C ALA A 909 -6.43 -44.82 38.67
N ASP A 910 -6.02 -43.67 39.21
CA ASP A 910 -6.93 -42.62 39.70
C ASP A 910 -7.81 -42.05 38.58
N ARG A 911 -7.33 -42.14 37.33
CA ARG A 911 -8.08 -41.78 36.11
C ARG A 911 -8.79 -42.98 35.47
N GLY A 912 -8.83 -44.11 36.17
CA GLY A 912 -9.59 -45.31 35.82
C GLY A 912 -8.93 -46.23 34.80
N TYR A 913 -7.64 -46.07 34.46
CA TYR A 913 -7.01 -46.85 33.39
C TYR A 913 -6.93 -48.35 33.75
N PRO A 914 -7.59 -49.27 33.01
CA PRO A 914 -7.79 -50.65 33.47
C PRO A 914 -6.52 -51.45 33.74
N ARG A 915 -5.50 -51.32 32.88
CA ARG A 915 -4.21 -52.00 33.05
C ARG A 915 -3.44 -51.46 34.27
N ALA A 916 -3.57 -50.17 34.58
CA ALA A 916 -2.94 -49.58 35.76
C ALA A 916 -3.62 -50.06 37.04
N LEU A 917 -4.96 -50.10 37.05
CA LEU A 917 -5.75 -50.65 38.15
C LEU A 917 -5.37 -52.10 38.46
N ASP A 918 -5.22 -52.93 37.42
CA ASP A 918 -4.81 -54.33 37.54
C ASP A 918 -3.40 -54.49 38.12
N LEU A 919 -2.41 -53.81 37.54
CA LEU A 919 -1.01 -53.85 38.02
C LEU A 919 -0.85 -53.26 39.43
N LEU A 920 -1.63 -52.23 39.78
CA LEU A 920 -1.66 -51.69 41.13
C LEU A 920 -2.32 -52.69 42.10
N GLY A 921 -3.35 -53.41 41.63
CA GLY A 921 -3.94 -54.54 42.35
C GLY A 921 -2.90 -55.60 42.69
N ASP A 922 -2.05 -55.98 41.73
CA ASP A 922 -0.92 -56.90 41.95
C ASP A 922 0.04 -56.38 43.02
N CYS A 923 0.37 -55.09 42.99
CA CYS A 923 1.24 -54.46 43.98
C CYS A 923 0.65 -54.58 45.41
N TYR A 924 -0.64 -54.28 45.59
CA TYR A 924 -1.33 -54.43 46.88
C TYR A 924 -1.49 -55.91 47.30
N LEU A 925 -1.65 -56.84 46.35
CA LEU A 925 -1.78 -58.26 46.64
C LEU A 925 -0.48 -58.86 47.20
N ASN A 926 0.66 -58.46 46.61
CA ASN A 926 1.98 -59.01 46.90
C ASN A 926 2.79 -58.17 47.92
N GLY A 927 2.44 -56.91 48.11
CA GLY A 927 3.17 -55.97 48.97
C GLY A 927 4.36 -55.30 48.27
N ASP A 928 4.29 -55.14 46.95
CA ASP A 928 5.34 -54.53 46.14
C ASP A 928 5.20 -53.01 46.20
N GLY A 929 6.11 -52.33 46.91
CA GLY A 929 6.10 -50.85 47.04
C GLY A 929 5.03 -50.29 47.97
N VAL A 930 4.05 -51.11 48.37
CA VAL A 930 2.95 -50.79 49.30
C VAL A 930 2.79 -51.88 50.35
N ALA A 931 2.11 -51.56 51.46
CA ALA A 931 1.72 -52.58 52.43
C ALA A 931 0.69 -53.55 51.80
N VAL A 932 0.83 -54.84 52.11
CA VAL A 932 -0.09 -55.88 51.63
C VAL A 932 -1.52 -55.54 52.07
N ASP A 933 -2.40 -55.34 51.09
CA ASP A 933 -3.83 -55.14 51.28
C ASP A 933 -4.60 -55.90 50.20
N LYS A 934 -4.92 -57.16 50.53
CA LYS A 934 -5.64 -58.05 49.62
C LYS A 934 -7.08 -57.61 49.37
N GLY A 935 -7.68 -56.83 50.29
CA GLY A 935 -9.02 -56.29 50.10
C GLY A 935 -9.01 -55.21 49.02
N LYS A 936 -8.09 -54.26 49.14
CA LYS A 936 -7.86 -53.20 48.15
C LYS A 936 -7.47 -53.76 46.78
N ALA A 937 -6.63 -54.79 46.73
CA ALA A 937 -6.31 -55.47 45.47
C ALA A 937 -7.57 -55.97 44.73
N VAL A 938 -8.49 -56.63 45.44
CA VAL A 938 -9.76 -57.11 44.87
C VAL A 938 -10.66 -55.97 44.41
N GLU A 939 -10.68 -54.83 45.11
CA GLU A 939 -11.44 -53.65 44.68
C GLU A 939 -10.90 -53.08 43.36
N LEU A 940 -9.58 -52.95 43.22
CA LEU A 940 -8.93 -52.48 42.00
C LEU A 940 -9.17 -53.45 40.82
N TYR A 941 -9.02 -54.76 41.04
CA TYR A 941 -9.35 -55.76 40.02
C TYR A 941 -10.82 -55.69 39.59
N ARG A 942 -11.76 -55.41 40.51
CA ARG A 942 -13.18 -55.21 40.15
C ARG A 942 -13.38 -53.99 39.26
N GLN A 943 -12.75 -52.87 39.59
CA GLN A 943 -12.86 -51.64 38.78
C GLN A 943 -12.33 -51.86 37.35
N ALA A 944 -11.23 -52.59 37.19
CA ALA A 944 -10.72 -52.97 35.87
C ALA A 944 -11.61 -53.99 35.15
N ALA A 945 -12.13 -54.98 35.89
CA ALA A 945 -13.03 -56.01 35.36
C ALA A 945 -14.38 -55.45 34.89
N ASP A 946 -14.94 -54.46 35.60
CA ASP A 946 -16.19 -53.78 35.24
C ASP A 946 -16.06 -53.01 33.91
N GLN A 947 -14.82 -52.65 33.53
CA GLN A 947 -14.47 -52.07 32.23
C GLN A 947 -14.15 -53.14 31.16
N GLY A 948 -14.31 -54.42 31.47
CA GLY A 948 -14.07 -55.54 30.55
C GLY A 948 -12.60 -55.96 30.41
N TYR A 949 -11.71 -55.57 31.33
CA TYR A 949 -10.29 -55.95 31.24
C TYR A 949 -10.06 -57.43 31.60
N ALA A 950 -9.81 -58.25 30.58
CA ALA A 950 -9.82 -59.71 30.67
C ALA A 950 -8.83 -60.30 31.71
N THR A 951 -7.68 -59.63 31.91
CA THR A 951 -6.66 -60.04 32.90
C THR A 951 -7.21 -59.88 34.32
N ALA A 952 -7.73 -58.70 34.66
CA ALA A 952 -8.35 -58.44 35.96
C ALA A 952 -9.54 -59.37 36.27
N VAL A 953 -10.37 -59.69 35.26
CA VAL A 953 -11.44 -60.68 35.40
C VAL A 953 -10.86 -62.07 35.76
N CYS A 954 -9.73 -62.45 35.16
CA CYS A 954 -9.03 -63.69 35.50
C CYS A 954 -8.40 -63.64 36.91
N ASP A 955 -7.83 -62.51 37.31
CA ASP A 955 -7.21 -62.33 38.62
C ASP A 955 -8.24 -62.34 39.76
N LEU A 956 -9.46 -61.84 39.52
CA LEU A 956 -10.60 -62.09 40.40
C LEU A 956 -10.91 -63.58 40.54
N GLY A 957 -10.88 -64.33 39.43
CA GLY A 957 -11.01 -65.79 39.44
C GLY A 957 -9.97 -66.45 40.34
N LEU A 958 -8.70 -66.05 40.22
CA LEU A 958 -7.60 -66.53 41.07
C LEU A 958 -7.79 -66.16 42.54
N CYS A 959 -8.31 -64.96 42.82
CA CYS A 959 -8.62 -64.52 44.18
C CYS A 959 -9.71 -65.38 44.83
N TYR A 960 -10.79 -65.71 44.11
CA TYR A 960 -11.85 -66.59 44.60
C TYR A 960 -11.42 -68.06 44.69
N GLU A 961 -10.57 -68.56 43.79
CA GLU A 961 -10.07 -69.94 43.84
C GLU A 961 -9.23 -70.17 45.10
N ASN A 962 -8.41 -69.19 45.47
CA ASN A 962 -7.41 -69.30 46.54
C ASN A 962 -7.81 -68.59 47.85
N GLY A 963 -8.93 -67.87 47.87
CA GLY A 963 -9.37 -67.08 49.03
C GLY A 963 -8.45 -65.89 49.35
N ARG A 964 -7.93 -65.20 48.33
CA ARG A 964 -7.07 -64.02 48.49
C ARG A 964 -7.93 -62.75 48.49
N GLY A 965 -8.06 -62.07 49.63
CA GLY A 965 -8.88 -60.85 49.76
C GLY A 965 -10.39 -61.07 49.75
N VAL A 966 -10.84 -62.27 49.36
CA VAL A 966 -12.23 -62.73 49.38
C VAL A 966 -12.34 -64.10 50.03
N GLN A 967 -13.54 -64.49 50.43
CA GLN A 967 -13.81 -65.87 50.86
C GLN A 967 -13.64 -66.81 49.67
N MET A 968 -12.92 -67.92 49.88
CA MET A 968 -12.68 -68.93 48.86
C MET A 968 -14.02 -69.49 48.34
N ASP A 969 -14.22 -69.39 47.02
CA ASP A 969 -15.39 -69.87 46.30
C ASP A 969 -14.97 -70.36 44.90
N LYS A 970 -14.81 -71.67 44.77
CA LYS A 970 -14.34 -72.29 43.54
C LYS A 970 -15.37 -72.21 42.41
N ALA A 971 -16.67 -72.20 42.71
CA ALA A 971 -17.70 -72.08 41.70
C ALA A 971 -17.66 -70.68 41.06
N LYS A 972 -17.56 -69.66 41.91
CA LYS A 972 -17.41 -68.27 41.48
C LYS A 972 -16.09 -68.03 40.73
N ALA A 973 -15.00 -68.69 41.14
CA ALA A 973 -13.74 -68.65 40.40
C ALA A 973 -13.90 -69.17 38.95
N ALA A 974 -14.58 -70.31 38.77
CA ALA A 974 -14.83 -70.86 37.44
C ALA A 974 -15.76 -69.98 36.58
N GLU A 975 -16.69 -69.24 37.18
CA GLU A 975 -17.50 -68.23 36.49
C GLU A 975 -16.64 -67.09 35.96
N TYR A 976 -15.76 -66.52 36.79
CA TYR A 976 -14.82 -65.47 36.37
C TYR A 976 -13.84 -65.98 35.30
N TYR A 977 -13.30 -67.19 35.43
CA TYR A 977 -12.46 -67.78 34.39
C TYR A 977 -13.21 -67.94 33.07
N ARG A 978 -14.50 -68.26 33.09
CA ARG A 978 -15.32 -68.30 31.87
C ARG A 978 -15.47 -66.92 31.24
N GLN A 979 -15.85 -65.91 32.03
CA GLN A 979 -15.98 -64.54 31.53
C GLN A 979 -14.67 -64.03 30.92
N ALA A 980 -13.55 -64.21 31.63
CA ALA A 980 -12.23 -63.82 31.13
C ALA A 980 -11.82 -64.60 29.87
N ALA A 981 -12.15 -65.90 29.78
CA ALA A 981 -11.84 -66.73 28.62
C ALA A 981 -12.66 -66.32 27.38
N ASP A 982 -13.92 -65.90 27.58
CA ASP A 982 -14.79 -65.34 26.56
C ASP A 982 -14.25 -63.98 26.05
N LEU A 983 -13.71 -63.16 26.96
CA LEU A 983 -12.98 -61.92 26.65
C LEU A 983 -11.59 -62.17 26.03
N GLY A 984 -11.16 -63.43 25.88
CA GLY A 984 -9.92 -63.79 25.20
C GLY A 984 -8.69 -64.01 26.09
N SER A 985 -8.80 -63.96 27.43
CA SER A 985 -7.67 -64.20 28.32
C SER A 985 -7.12 -65.63 28.18
N VAL A 986 -5.88 -65.74 27.72
CA VAL A 986 -5.18 -67.02 27.51
C VAL A 986 -4.99 -67.77 28.83
N ALA A 987 -4.65 -67.04 29.91
CA ALA A 987 -4.53 -67.61 31.25
C ALA A 987 -5.87 -68.17 31.74
N ALA A 988 -6.97 -67.43 31.52
CA ALA A 988 -8.30 -67.88 31.92
C ALA A 988 -8.80 -69.08 31.10
N GLN A 989 -8.53 -69.12 29.78
CA GLN A 989 -8.83 -70.28 28.94
C GLN A 989 -8.12 -71.53 29.45
N CYS A 990 -6.83 -71.41 29.82
CA CYS A 990 -6.06 -72.50 30.42
C CYS A 990 -6.60 -72.91 31.79
N ASN A 991 -6.87 -71.94 32.69
CA ASN A 991 -7.41 -72.20 34.02
C ASN A 991 -8.81 -72.82 33.98
N LEU A 992 -9.68 -72.38 33.08
CA LEU A 992 -11.01 -72.96 32.88
C LEU A 992 -10.92 -74.39 32.34
N GLY A 993 -10.05 -74.63 31.35
CA GLY A 993 -9.74 -75.98 30.87
C GLY A 993 -9.28 -76.90 32.00
N TYR A 994 -8.37 -76.42 32.85
CA TYR A 994 -7.92 -77.15 34.03
C TYR A 994 -9.06 -77.41 35.04
N CYS A 995 -9.94 -76.43 35.27
CA CYS A 995 -11.12 -76.58 36.14
C CYS A 995 -12.02 -77.72 35.67
N TYR A 996 -12.28 -77.82 34.36
CA TYR A 996 -13.06 -78.92 33.78
C TYR A 996 -12.34 -80.28 33.87
N LEU A 997 -11.02 -80.33 33.65
CA LEU A 997 -10.25 -81.57 33.77
C LEU A 997 -10.28 -82.16 35.18
N ARG A 998 -10.20 -81.30 36.20
CA ARG A 998 -10.06 -81.69 37.61
C ARG A 998 -11.36 -81.60 38.41
N GLY A 999 -12.41 -80.97 37.88
CA GLY A 999 -13.69 -80.75 38.58
C GLY A 999 -13.59 -79.68 39.67
N ILE A 1000 -12.86 -78.60 39.41
CA ILE A 1000 -12.66 -77.49 40.36
C ILE A 1000 -13.74 -76.45 40.07
N GLY A 1001 -14.67 -76.24 41.00
CA GLY A 1001 -15.75 -75.25 40.85
C GLY A 1001 -16.86 -75.63 39.86
N VAL A 1002 -16.57 -76.54 38.93
CA VAL A 1002 -17.49 -77.12 37.94
C VAL A 1002 -17.51 -78.64 38.04
N ALA A 1003 -18.54 -79.27 37.47
CA ALA A 1003 -18.55 -80.72 37.29
C ALA A 1003 -17.36 -81.13 36.41
N ARG A 1004 -16.67 -82.22 36.78
CA ARG A 1004 -15.55 -82.75 36.01
C ARG A 1004 -16.04 -83.20 34.63
N ASP A 1005 -15.55 -82.55 33.59
CA ASP A 1005 -15.88 -82.82 32.19
C ASP A 1005 -14.65 -82.62 31.29
N PRO A 1006 -13.83 -83.67 31.11
CA PRO A 1006 -12.64 -83.56 30.28
C PRO A 1006 -12.93 -83.22 28.81
N ALA A 1007 -14.11 -83.51 28.28
CA ALA A 1007 -14.44 -83.18 26.89
C ALA A 1007 -14.63 -81.66 26.71
N GLN A 1008 -15.22 -80.97 27.70
CA GLN A 1008 -15.31 -79.51 27.68
C GLN A 1008 -13.96 -78.82 27.91
N ALA A 1009 -12.99 -79.47 28.54
CA ALA A 1009 -11.66 -78.88 28.75
C ALA A 1009 -10.87 -78.68 27.45
N ILE A 1010 -10.99 -79.61 26.51
CA ILE A 1010 -10.18 -79.65 25.29
C ILE A 1010 -10.26 -78.39 24.43
N PRO A 1011 -11.45 -77.87 24.04
CA PRO A 1011 -11.53 -76.67 23.20
C PRO A 1011 -10.91 -75.44 23.88
N TRP A 1012 -11.03 -75.32 25.21
CA TRP A 1012 -10.43 -74.22 25.96
C TRP A 1012 -8.90 -74.34 26.04
N LEU A 1013 -8.38 -75.54 26.28
CA LEU A 1013 -6.93 -75.78 26.29
C LEU A 1013 -6.32 -75.63 24.89
N GLN A 1014 -7.02 -76.03 23.83
CA GLN A 1014 -6.60 -75.80 22.45
C GLN A 1014 -6.55 -74.31 22.14
N LYS A 1015 -7.61 -73.56 22.45
CA LYS A 1015 -7.64 -72.10 22.26
C LYS A 1015 -6.49 -71.41 23.00
N ALA A 1016 -6.20 -71.83 24.23
CA ALA A 1016 -5.06 -71.30 24.99
C ALA A 1016 -3.71 -71.71 24.38
N ALA A 1017 -3.57 -72.95 23.90
CA ALA A 1017 -2.36 -73.48 23.28
C ALA A 1017 -2.04 -72.80 21.93
N ASP A 1018 -3.06 -72.56 21.11
CA ASP A 1018 -2.95 -71.85 19.84
C ASP A 1018 -2.50 -70.40 20.05
N ASN A 1019 -2.92 -69.79 21.16
CA ASN A 1019 -2.47 -68.47 21.62
C ASN A 1019 -1.22 -68.52 22.52
N GLY A 1020 -0.44 -69.61 22.46
CA GLY A 1020 0.90 -69.67 23.02
C GLY A 1020 1.00 -70.08 24.50
N SER A 1021 -0.05 -70.62 25.12
CA SER A 1021 0.03 -71.12 26.49
C SER A 1021 0.80 -72.45 26.56
N SER A 1022 2.05 -72.39 27.01
CA SER A 1022 2.88 -73.58 27.21
C SER A 1022 2.30 -74.55 28.24
N ARG A 1023 1.70 -74.02 29.33
CA ARG A 1023 0.94 -74.83 30.30
C ARG A 1023 -0.28 -75.52 29.69
N ALA A 1024 -1.01 -74.87 28.78
CA ALA A 1024 -2.15 -75.51 28.13
C ALA A 1024 -1.71 -76.62 27.16
N ILE A 1025 -0.60 -76.41 26.44
CA ILE A 1025 0.02 -77.44 25.59
C ILE A 1025 0.42 -78.65 26.43
N ASP A 1026 1.03 -78.43 27.60
CA ASP A 1026 1.40 -79.50 28.54
C ASP A 1026 0.17 -80.27 29.05
N LEU A 1027 -0.88 -79.54 29.48
CA LEU A 1027 -2.15 -80.14 29.89
C LEU A 1027 -2.85 -80.94 28.77
N LEU A 1028 -2.73 -80.50 27.51
CA LEU A 1028 -3.16 -81.30 26.35
C LEU A 1028 -2.33 -82.58 26.20
N GLY A 1029 -1.03 -82.51 26.46
CA GLY A 1029 -0.15 -83.69 26.52
C GLY A 1029 -0.62 -84.70 27.56
N ASP A 1030 -1.03 -84.22 28.74
CA ASP A 1030 -1.67 -85.01 29.80
C ASP A 1030 -2.96 -85.67 29.30
N CYS A 1031 -3.79 -84.92 28.57
CA CYS A 1031 -5.05 -85.41 28.01
C CYS A 1031 -4.84 -86.52 26.96
N TYR A 1032 -3.88 -86.33 26.04
CA TYR A 1032 -3.54 -87.34 25.02
C TYR A 1032 -2.91 -88.60 25.63
N ARG A 1033 -2.05 -88.45 26.65
CA ARG A 1033 -1.41 -89.59 27.33
C ARG A 1033 -2.42 -90.53 27.98
N ASP A 1034 -3.40 -89.93 28.67
CA ASP A 1034 -4.35 -90.63 29.53
C ASP A 1034 -5.71 -90.88 28.87
N GLY A 1035 -5.97 -90.32 27.68
CA GLY A 1035 -7.24 -90.42 26.97
C GLY A 1035 -8.37 -89.63 27.64
N LEU A 1036 -8.07 -88.42 28.15
CA LEU A 1036 -9.02 -87.57 28.86
C LEU A 1036 -9.68 -86.59 27.87
N GLY A 1037 -10.94 -86.81 27.51
CA GLY A 1037 -11.68 -85.93 26.59
C GLY A 1037 -11.28 -86.04 25.11
N VAL A 1038 -10.15 -86.69 24.82
CA VAL A 1038 -9.64 -87.06 23.49
C VAL A 1038 -9.34 -88.56 23.43
N GLU A 1039 -9.20 -89.10 22.21
CA GLU A 1039 -8.66 -90.43 22.02
C GLU A 1039 -7.22 -90.50 22.55
N ARG A 1040 -6.87 -91.61 23.20
CA ARG A 1040 -5.55 -91.80 23.78
C ARG A 1040 -4.50 -91.90 22.68
N ASP A 1041 -3.61 -90.91 22.62
CA ASP A 1041 -2.50 -90.82 21.67
C ASP A 1041 -1.18 -90.47 22.39
N PRO A 1042 -0.42 -91.49 22.83
CA PRO A 1042 0.85 -91.28 23.50
C PRO A 1042 1.91 -90.56 22.66
N ALA A 1043 1.86 -90.65 21.32
CA ALA A 1043 2.83 -89.98 20.45
C ALA A 1043 2.54 -88.47 20.39
N GLN A 1044 1.27 -88.10 20.29
CA GLN A 1044 0.84 -86.71 20.36
C GLN A 1044 1.14 -86.09 21.73
N ALA A 1045 1.02 -86.87 22.81
CA ALA A 1045 1.41 -86.41 24.15
C ALA A 1045 2.89 -85.98 24.21
N VAL A 1046 3.80 -86.78 23.63
CA VAL A 1046 5.23 -86.45 23.56
C VAL A 1046 5.47 -85.19 22.73
N ALA A 1047 4.77 -85.01 21.60
CA ALA A 1047 4.88 -83.80 20.79
C ALA A 1047 4.46 -82.54 21.58
N CYS A 1048 3.36 -82.64 22.34
CA CYS A 1048 2.90 -81.58 23.23
C CYS A 1048 3.95 -81.23 24.30
N TYR A 1049 4.46 -82.21 25.05
CA TYR A 1049 5.49 -81.96 26.07
C TYR A 1049 6.78 -81.36 25.47
N THR A 1050 7.18 -81.82 24.28
CA THR A 1050 8.35 -81.28 23.57
C THR A 1050 8.15 -79.80 23.22
N ARG A 1051 7.01 -79.46 22.60
CA ARG A 1051 6.67 -78.08 22.25
C ARG A 1051 6.57 -77.20 23.50
N SER A 1052 5.95 -77.70 24.58
CA SER A 1052 5.82 -76.95 25.83
C SER A 1052 7.19 -76.69 26.50
N MET A 1053 8.08 -77.69 26.48
CA MET A 1053 9.48 -77.54 26.91
C MET A 1053 10.25 -76.52 26.06
N GLU A 1054 10.11 -76.56 24.73
CA GLU A 1054 10.76 -75.61 23.82
C GLU A 1054 10.29 -74.18 24.07
N MET A 1055 9.04 -74.02 24.52
CA MET A 1055 8.46 -72.77 24.99
C MET A 1055 8.83 -72.43 26.45
N GLY A 1056 9.73 -73.19 27.08
CA GLY A 1056 10.30 -72.91 28.39
C GLY A 1056 9.47 -73.33 29.60
N PHE A 1057 8.44 -74.18 29.44
CA PHE A 1057 7.65 -74.66 30.58
C PHE A 1057 8.34 -75.82 31.29
N SER A 1058 8.92 -75.54 32.46
CA SER A 1058 9.75 -76.50 33.21
C SER A 1058 9.06 -77.84 33.53
N PRO A 1059 7.79 -77.89 33.96
CA PRO A 1059 7.13 -79.18 34.25
C PRO A 1059 7.06 -80.13 33.04
N ALA A 1060 6.95 -79.59 31.82
CA ALA A 1060 6.92 -80.40 30.60
C ALA A 1060 8.22 -81.18 30.38
N VAL A 1061 9.36 -80.68 30.89
CA VAL A 1061 10.65 -81.39 30.85
C VAL A 1061 10.55 -82.69 31.64
N THR A 1062 9.96 -82.64 32.83
CA THR A 1062 9.75 -83.79 33.72
C THR A 1062 8.73 -84.76 33.15
N ASP A 1063 7.63 -84.26 32.56
CA ASP A 1063 6.63 -85.10 31.88
C ASP A 1063 7.19 -85.81 30.64
N LEU A 1064 8.02 -85.12 29.85
CA LEU A 1064 8.74 -85.71 28.71
C LEU A 1064 9.78 -86.76 29.17
N ALA A 1065 10.54 -86.46 30.24
CA ALA A 1065 11.48 -87.40 30.83
C ALA A 1065 10.79 -88.68 31.30
N ARG A 1066 9.58 -88.56 31.86
CA ARG A 1066 8.74 -89.69 32.26
C ARG A 1066 8.34 -90.57 31.07
N CYS A 1067 7.99 -89.96 29.94
CA CYS A 1067 7.68 -90.68 28.70
C CYS A 1067 8.86 -91.54 28.22
N TYR A 1068 10.09 -90.99 28.20
CA TYR A 1068 11.31 -91.74 27.86
C TYR A 1068 11.69 -92.81 28.89
N THR A 1069 11.40 -92.56 30.17
CA THR A 1069 11.63 -93.55 31.25
C THR A 1069 10.73 -94.77 31.10
N GLN A 1070 9.46 -94.55 30.75
CA GLN A 1070 8.40 -95.57 30.75
C GLN A 1070 8.12 -96.17 29.36
N GLY A 1071 8.66 -95.58 28.29
CA GLY A 1071 8.40 -96.00 26.92
C GLY A 1071 6.99 -95.63 26.44
N VAL A 1072 6.45 -94.49 26.90
CA VAL A 1072 5.10 -94.01 26.56
C VAL A 1072 5.21 -93.04 25.39
N GLY A 1073 4.71 -93.44 24.22
CA GLY A 1073 4.76 -92.60 22.99
C GLY A 1073 6.12 -92.56 22.29
N VAL A 1074 7.18 -92.94 22.99
CA VAL A 1074 8.56 -93.07 22.49
C VAL A 1074 9.19 -94.38 22.98
N PRO A 1075 10.22 -94.92 22.29
CA PRO A 1075 11.01 -96.02 22.83
C PRO A 1075 11.64 -95.66 24.17
N VAL A 1076 11.82 -96.64 25.05
CA VAL A 1076 12.54 -96.44 26.31
C VAL A 1076 13.97 -95.98 26.02
N ASP A 1077 14.32 -94.79 26.50
CA ASP A 1077 15.66 -94.22 26.40
C ASP A 1077 16.05 -93.66 27.77
N ARG A 1078 16.81 -94.47 28.52
CA ARG A 1078 17.23 -94.15 29.88
C ARG A 1078 18.24 -93.02 29.93
N GLN A 1079 19.06 -92.86 28.88
CA GLN A 1079 20.07 -91.81 28.82
C GLN A 1079 19.39 -90.48 28.53
N LYS A 1080 18.45 -90.46 27.58
CA LYS A 1080 17.67 -89.26 27.27
C LYS A 1080 16.78 -88.81 28.43
N ALA A 1081 16.17 -89.76 29.14
CA ALA A 1081 15.41 -89.46 30.35
C ALA A 1081 16.29 -88.82 31.44
N ALA A 1082 17.51 -89.33 31.66
CA ALA A 1082 18.44 -88.78 32.64
C ALA A 1082 18.92 -87.36 32.29
N GLU A 1083 19.20 -87.08 31.01
CA GLU A 1083 19.51 -85.72 30.54
C GLU A 1083 18.37 -84.74 30.86
N LEU A 1084 17.13 -85.11 30.56
CA LEU A 1084 15.96 -84.25 30.79
C LEU A 1084 15.69 -84.07 32.30
N TYR A 1085 15.78 -85.13 33.10
CA TYR A 1085 15.68 -85.00 34.56
C TYR A 1085 16.81 -84.17 35.16
N THR A 1086 18.03 -84.21 34.60
CA THR A 1086 19.14 -83.38 35.06
C THR A 1086 18.83 -81.91 34.84
N ARG A 1087 18.39 -81.55 33.63
CA ARG A 1087 17.95 -80.18 33.31
C ARG A 1087 16.82 -79.71 34.24
N ALA A 1088 15.77 -80.50 34.42
CA ALA A 1088 14.66 -80.15 35.31
C ALA A 1088 15.09 -80.05 36.78
N ALA A 1089 15.98 -80.93 37.25
CA ALA A 1089 16.49 -80.91 38.62
C ALA A 1089 17.43 -79.72 38.90
N GLU A 1090 18.21 -79.29 37.91
CA GLU A 1090 19.00 -78.05 37.97
C GLU A 1090 18.10 -76.81 38.06
N ASP A 1091 16.96 -76.85 37.38
CA ASP A 1091 15.89 -75.83 37.45
C ASP A 1091 15.04 -75.92 38.74
N GLY A 1092 15.34 -76.86 39.64
CA GLY A 1092 14.71 -76.95 40.96
C GLY A 1092 13.53 -77.93 41.07
N ASP A 1093 13.20 -78.71 40.03
CA ASP A 1093 12.07 -79.64 40.05
C ASP A 1093 12.31 -80.81 41.02
N GLU A 1094 11.47 -80.88 42.07
CA GLU A 1094 11.52 -81.88 43.13
C GLU A 1094 11.37 -83.32 42.59
N GLU A 1095 10.45 -83.54 41.66
CA GLU A 1095 10.16 -84.86 41.10
C GLU A 1095 11.33 -85.32 40.20
N ALA A 1096 11.92 -84.40 39.42
CA ALA A 1096 13.10 -84.67 38.63
C ALA A 1096 14.32 -85.02 39.52
N MET A 1097 14.54 -84.27 40.61
CA MET A 1097 15.59 -84.59 41.59
C MET A 1097 15.41 -85.99 42.18
N LEU A 1098 14.17 -86.37 42.52
CA LEU A 1098 13.85 -87.71 43.00
C LEU A 1098 14.18 -88.78 41.96
N TRP A 1099 13.70 -88.62 40.71
CA TRP A 1099 13.92 -89.60 39.66
C TRP A 1099 15.40 -89.71 39.25
N LEU A 1100 16.14 -88.61 39.24
CA LEU A 1100 17.58 -88.60 38.99
C LEU A 1100 18.35 -89.30 40.11
N GLY A 1101 17.97 -89.06 41.37
CA GLY A 1101 18.53 -89.77 42.52
C GLY A 1101 18.26 -91.27 42.50
N LEU A 1102 17.07 -91.68 42.03
CA LEU A 1102 16.72 -93.09 41.80
C LEU A 1102 17.52 -93.70 40.63
N TRP A 1103 17.73 -92.93 39.56
CA TRP A 1103 18.49 -93.37 38.38
C TRP A 1103 19.96 -93.63 38.71
N TYR A 1104 20.64 -92.68 39.36
CA TYR A 1104 22.04 -92.85 39.79
C TYR A 1104 22.23 -94.02 40.76
N ARG A 1105 21.20 -94.33 41.56
CA ARG A 1105 21.22 -95.47 42.48
C ARG A 1105 21.21 -96.80 41.75
N ASP A 1106 20.52 -96.89 40.62
CA ASP A 1106 20.44 -98.09 39.79
C ASP A 1106 21.68 -98.26 38.89
N GLU A 1107 22.38 -97.16 38.55
CA GLU A 1107 23.63 -97.09 37.77
C GLU A 1107 24.90 -97.33 38.62
N ALA A 1108 24.93 -98.42 39.41
CA ALA A 1108 25.99 -98.72 40.38
C ALA A 1108 27.40 -98.97 39.78
N SER A 1109 27.55 -98.95 38.46
CA SER A 1109 28.79 -99.21 37.73
C SER A 1109 29.58 -97.96 37.33
N GLN A 1110 29.03 -96.74 37.46
CA GLN A 1110 29.79 -95.52 37.17
C GLN A 1110 30.51 -94.97 38.43
N PRO A 1111 31.67 -94.31 38.28
CA PRO A 1111 32.32 -93.60 39.38
C PRO A 1111 31.37 -92.57 40.00
N ASP A 1112 31.34 -92.47 41.32
CA ASP A 1112 30.59 -91.47 42.10
C ASP A 1112 29.04 -91.56 42.03
N SER A 1113 28.45 -92.54 41.32
CA SER A 1113 26.99 -92.76 41.24
C SER A 1113 26.29 -92.79 42.61
N GLN A 1114 26.91 -93.38 43.63
CA GLN A 1114 26.34 -93.42 44.98
C GLN A 1114 26.27 -92.03 45.64
N GLN A 1115 27.26 -91.17 45.40
CA GLN A 1115 27.29 -89.81 45.94
C GLN A 1115 26.24 -88.95 45.23
N TRP A 1116 26.11 -89.07 43.91
CA TRP A 1116 25.10 -88.37 43.13
C TRP A 1116 23.67 -88.82 43.46
N ALA A 1117 23.46 -90.12 43.66
CA ALA A 1117 22.18 -90.65 44.13
C ALA A 1117 21.79 -90.04 45.48
N GLN A 1118 22.73 -89.95 46.42
CA GLN A 1118 22.49 -89.38 47.74
C GLN A 1118 22.27 -87.85 47.68
N TYR A 1119 23.05 -87.13 46.88
CA TYR A 1119 22.93 -85.70 46.68
C TYR A 1119 21.54 -85.32 46.15
N TRP A 1120 21.09 -85.95 45.07
CA TRP A 1120 19.81 -85.64 44.44
C TRP A 1120 18.60 -86.08 45.28
N LEU A 1121 18.67 -87.23 45.94
CA LEU A 1121 17.62 -87.65 46.88
C LEU A 1121 17.53 -86.70 48.10
N GLN A 1122 18.66 -86.20 48.61
CA GLN A 1122 18.66 -85.22 49.70
C GLN A 1122 18.07 -83.89 49.25
N LYS A 1123 18.50 -83.38 48.10
CA LYS A 1123 17.91 -82.17 47.49
C LYS A 1123 16.40 -82.31 47.25
N ALA A 1124 15.95 -83.46 46.76
CA ALA A 1124 14.51 -83.72 46.60
C ALA A 1124 13.78 -83.71 47.95
N ALA A 1125 14.35 -84.32 49.00
CA ALA A 1125 13.76 -84.33 50.34
C ALA A 1125 13.70 -82.93 50.97
N ASP A 1126 14.76 -82.13 50.81
CA ASP A 1126 14.83 -80.75 51.29
C ASP A 1126 13.81 -79.85 50.57
N ASN A 1127 13.48 -80.17 49.32
CA ASN A 1127 12.41 -79.53 48.55
C ASN A 1127 11.01 -80.13 48.78
N GLY A 1128 10.84 -80.98 49.81
CA GLY A 1128 9.54 -81.47 50.25
C GLY A 1128 9.17 -82.89 49.79
N SER A 1129 10.06 -83.59 49.10
CA SER A 1129 9.77 -84.95 48.63
C SER A 1129 9.68 -85.96 49.76
N SER A 1130 8.45 -86.29 50.14
CA SER A 1130 8.17 -87.37 51.07
C SER A 1130 8.72 -88.72 50.59
N ARG A 1131 8.66 -88.97 49.29
CA ARG A 1131 9.20 -90.18 48.66
C ARG A 1131 10.73 -90.21 48.69
N ALA A 1132 11.41 -89.10 48.41
CA ALA A 1132 12.87 -89.08 48.54
C ALA A 1132 13.31 -89.26 50.00
N THR A 1133 12.58 -88.65 50.95
CA THR A 1133 12.80 -88.84 52.39
C THR A 1133 12.68 -90.30 52.80
N GLU A 1134 11.71 -91.04 52.25
CA GLU A 1134 11.59 -92.48 52.46
C GLU A 1134 12.72 -93.28 51.79
N GLU A 1135 13.13 -92.91 50.59
CA GLU A 1135 14.20 -93.60 49.85
C GLU A 1135 15.58 -93.40 50.50
N LEU A 1136 15.85 -92.24 51.10
CA LEU A 1136 17.03 -92.00 51.93
C LEU A 1136 17.03 -92.84 53.20
N LYS A 1137 15.86 -92.98 53.86
CA LYS A 1137 15.70 -93.84 55.04
C LYS A 1137 15.95 -95.33 54.73
N LYS A 1138 15.67 -95.77 53.49
CA LYS A 1138 15.97 -97.14 53.04
C LYS A 1138 17.47 -97.37 52.78
N GLY A 1139 18.27 -96.32 52.60
CA GLY A 1139 19.70 -96.38 52.30
C GLY A 1139 20.64 -96.68 53.47
N SER A 1140 20.19 -96.61 54.73
CA SER A 1140 21.03 -96.88 55.92
C SER A 1140 21.06 -98.35 56.38
N GLY A 1141 20.62 -99.28 55.54
CA GLY A 1141 20.69 -100.72 55.82
C GLY A 1141 20.73 -101.51 54.51
N GLY A 1142 21.85 -102.19 54.25
CA GLY A 1142 22.08 -102.88 52.99
C GLY A 1142 21.06 -103.98 52.69
N GLY A 1143 20.77 -104.15 51.40
CA GLY A 1143 20.30 -105.40 50.82
C GLY A 1143 18.88 -105.41 50.21
N SER A 1144 18.85 -105.29 48.88
CA SER A 1144 17.86 -105.89 47.96
C SER A 1144 16.37 -105.58 48.17
N LEU A 1145 15.83 -104.69 47.32
CA LEU A 1145 14.38 -104.52 47.14
C LEU A 1145 13.94 -104.62 45.67
N ALA A 1146 14.56 -105.53 44.90
CA ALA A 1146 14.10 -105.92 43.56
C ALA A 1146 12.83 -106.80 43.57
N LYS A 1147 11.94 -106.67 44.57
CA LYS A 1147 10.75 -107.55 44.70
C LYS A 1147 9.47 -106.91 45.23
N LYS A 1148 9.34 -105.58 45.24
CA LYS A 1148 8.10 -104.88 45.66
C LYS A 1148 7.64 -103.77 44.71
N LEU A 1149 7.69 -104.01 43.39
CA LEU A 1149 7.04 -103.18 42.37
C LEU A 1149 5.97 -103.95 41.55
N GLY A 1150 5.39 -105.01 42.13
CA GLY A 1150 4.38 -105.85 41.47
C GLY A 1150 3.00 -105.87 42.11
N GLY A 1151 2.68 -104.97 43.05
CA GLY A 1151 1.41 -105.06 43.78
C GLY A 1151 0.93 -103.75 44.36
N LEU A 1152 0.31 -102.91 43.54
CA LEU A 1152 -0.63 -101.86 43.97
C LEU A 1152 -1.62 -101.47 42.85
N PHE A 1153 -2.04 -102.44 42.03
CA PHE A 1153 -3.18 -102.29 41.11
C PHE A 1153 -4.25 -103.35 41.41
N ARG A 1154 -5.28 -102.93 42.15
CA ARG A 1154 -6.68 -103.44 42.33
C ARG A 1154 -7.09 -103.13 43.78
N ARG A 1155 -8.20 -102.49 44.13
CA ARG A 1155 -9.46 -102.13 43.44
C ARG A 1155 -10.20 -101.15 44.37
N LYS A 1156 -10.98 -100.21 43.83
CA LYS A 1156 -12.45 -100.21 43.93
C LYS A 1156 -13.08 -99.10 43.09
N GLY A 1157 -14.07 -99.51 42.31
CA GLY A 1157 -14.99 -98.68 41.54
C GLY A 1157 -16.01 -99.60 40.87
N LYS A 1158 -17.10 -99.89 41.58
CA LYS A 1158 -18.43 -100.18 41.01
C LYS A 1158 -19.45 -99.57 41.97
N ASN A 1159 -20.22 -98.64 41.41
CA ASN A 1159 -21.15 -97.67 41.99
C ASN A 1159 -20.49 -96.58 42.82
#